data_AF-A0A151BBH2-F1
#
_entry.id   AF-A0A151BBH2-F1
#
_cell.length_a   1.000
_cell.length_b   1.000
_cell.length_c   1.000
_cell.angle_alpha   90.00
_cell.angle_beta   90.00
_cell.angle_gamma   90.00
#
_symmetry.space_group_name_H-M   'P 1'
#
loop_
_entity.id
_entity.type
_entity.pdbx_description
1 polymer ?
#
loop_
_entity_poly.entity_id
_entity_poly.type
_entity_poly.pdbx_seq_one_letter_code
_entity_poly.pdbx_strand_id
1 'polypeptide(L)'
;NKALFDGGHISGAVWAQAVTEYLESHSIYTNYDGYYLDWKTIAEYSCPFTDPTLMIGGRGAVERGGIALVTISPYRERCVDDLNYLNYPYDEFNESNVEELFSNLSLYDVVFVSSFAATSASYPEEAGIIREAFIDNSESLLGYIEGGGGLILLAEYNYSWLPSQLSYYLNVSEHDGSEINLYAEGHPAITWPICLEYYTGDLTHTPTYLYNGHFLLWEREEMATEHGIFLSIAGDEDPTGDIITTWVAGEYGEGRVVTTTLILDYYSGLMRDHYSGNPDAENIALYDGRLALDDMLQWVLRTPHPMAYIEGVNPAGGGYGERVIVTGSGVTAGAEIELHWDGVQPWDGERGLLNTTEATAEGAFEVWFTVPEAVNGTHQLVIVDTATDEAAWAEFTVEPWIGVSPPLASEGIDITIYGYGFSPYVNVTLEMDGVFLPTASTDHLGSFVATATAPAVAPGVYNLTAVDGGGVTAYTTFQVRERLLLSNFTLFSSNRVRMVYPSDSPDKPLDRSGASVSDWLASAFISTKLENATEGLDTDPAFVNQTTGNPMGSEAAVCLGGPAVSVPVYYYELSKMAPVVYCNVPGARRAGEPWAQWYRADGTAITETAIGTTDTLDLFLMEVFFDDEGRPIFIAYGIGWRGTYAAGKYFDRVVYPNLEDYPYRWIIVQWTDTNGDGFVNAPGDGDTYSILASGG
;
A
#
# COMPACT_ATOMS: atom_id res chain seq x y z
N ASN A 1 -40.50 -32.61 0.06
CA ASN A 1 -41.58 -32.41 1.06
C ASN A 1 -41.17 -31.29 1.99
N LYS A 2 -42.03 -30.28 2.12
CA LYS A 2 -41.88 -28.98 2.84
C LYS A 2 -41.02 -27.91 2.18
N ALA A 3 -41.58 -27.27 1.16
CA ALA A 3 -41.77 -25.81 1.11
C ALA A 3 -42.29 -25.40 -0.28
N LEU A 4 -43.48 -25.86 -0.69
CA LEU A 4 -44.09 -25.39 -1.96
C LEU A 4 -45.61 -25.32 -1.97
N PHE A 5 -46.28 -25.56 -0.84
CA PHE A 5 -47.74 -25.52 -0.78
C PHE A 5 -48.18 -24.97 0.58
N ASP A 6 -48.18 -23.65 0.73
CA ASP A 6 -49.32 -23.01 1.38
C ASP A 6 -49.50 -21.56 0.93
N GLY A 7 -50.76 -21.18 0.78
CA GLY A 7 -51.25 -20.15 -0.14
C GLY A 7 -50.68 -18.74 0.04
N GLY A 8 -50.36 -18.12 -1.10
CA GLY A 8 -50.15 -16.68 -1.20
C GLY A 8 -49.14 -16.21 -2.23
N HIS A 9 -48.93 -16.88 -3.38
CA HIS A 9 -47.97 -16.38 -4.38
C HIS A 9 -48.48 -16.55 -5.81
N ILE A 10 -48.91 -15.43 -6.40
CA ILE A 10 -49.33 -15.26 -7.80
C ILE A 10 -48.14 -15.48 -8.76
N SER A 11 -46.90 -15.33 -8.28
CA SER A 11 -45.67 -15.37 -9.07
C SER A 11 -45.34 -16.75 -9.65
N GLY A 12 -45.54 -17.84 -8.92
CA GLY A 12 -45.26 -19.19 -9.45
C GLY A 12 -46.25 -19.63 -10.54
N ALA A 13 -47.51 -19.19 -10.45
CA ALA A 13 -48.53 -19.45 -11.46
C ALA A 13 -48.31 -18.61 -12.73
N VAL A 14 -47.91 -17.33 -12.57
CA VAL A 14 -47.53 -16.44 -13.69
C VAL A 14 -46.28 -16.97 -14.40
N TRP A 15 -45.30 -17.49 -13.66
CA TRP A 15 -44.09 -18.10 -14.24
C TRP A 15 -44.38 -19.38 -15.03
N ALA A 16 -45.21 -20.27 -14.48
CA ALA A 16 -45.63 -21.47 -15.20
C ALA A 16 -46.41 -21.13 -16.48
N GLN A 17 -47.20 -20.06 -16.44
CA GLN A 17 -47.95 -19.57 -17.60
C GLN A 17 -47.03 -18.94 -18.67
N ALA A 18 -46.05 -18.12 -18.29
CA ALA A 18 -45.09 -17.53 -19.23
C ALA A 18 -44.24 -18.57 -19.97
N VAL A 19 -43.81 -19.63 -19.27
CA VAL A 19 -43.09 -20.76 -19.88
C VAL A 19 -44.01 -21.54 -20.84
N THR A 20 -45.27 -21.72 -20.47
CA THR A 20 -46.25 -22.40 -21.35
C THR A 20 -46.51 -21.58 -22.62
N GLU A 21 -46.68 -20.26 -22.51
CA GLU A 21 -46.88 -19.34 -23.65
C GLU A 21 -45.63 -19.24 -24.54
N TYR A 22 -44.43 -19.32 -23.98
CA TYR A 22 -43.17 -19.37 -24.73
C TYR A 22 -43.04 -20.67 -25.54
N LEU A 23 -43.38 -21.82 -24.94
CA LEU A 23 -43.32 -23.13 -25.61
C LEU A 23 -44.44 -23.35 -26.65
N GLU A 24 -45.55 -22.61 -26.55
CA GLU A 24 -46.59 -22.59 -27.59
C GLU A 24 -46.17 -21.77 -28.84
N SER A 25 -45.19 -20.87 -28.70
CA SER A 25 -44.73 -19.96 -29.75
C SER A 25 -43.32 -20.26 -30.28
N HIS A 26 -42.51 -21.05 -29.56
CA HIS A 26 -41.13 -21.38 -29.93
C HIS A 26 -40.87 -22.90 -29.81
N SER A 27 -40.32 -23.48 -30.87
CA SER A 27 -39.91 -24.89 -30.89
C SER A 27 -38.64 -25.07 -30.06
N ILE A 28 -38.67 -25.96 -29.07
CA ILE A 28 -37.46 -26.44 -28.37
C ILE A 28 -36.65 -27.47 -29.17
N TYR A 29 -37.05 -27.70 -30.42
CA TYR A 29 -36.30 -28.51 -31.38
C TYR A 29 -35.43 -27.59 -32.24
N THR A 30 -34.11 -27.68 -32.07
CA THR A 30 -33.13 -27.28 -33.07
C THR A 30 -32.65 -28.53 -33.82
N ASN A 31 -32.43 -28.43 -35.13
CA ASN A 31 -32.00 -29.57 -35.97
C ASN A 31 -30.51 -29.94 -35.80
N TYR A 32 -29.86 -29.52 -34.70
CA TYR A 32 -28.46 -29.80 -34.43
C TYR A 32 -28.36 -30.89 -33.34
N ASP A 33 -27.95 -32.07 -33.77
CA ASP A 33 -27.20 -33.09 -32.99
C ASP A 33 -27.77 -33.63 -31.67
N GLY A 34 -29.06 -33.98 -31.61
CA GLY A 34 -29.53 -35.12 -30.80
C GLY A 34 -29.26 -35.14 -29.28
N TYR A 35 -28.83 -34.04 -28.66
CA TYR A 35 -28.67 -33.92 -27.21
C TYR A 35 -29.73 -33.00 -26.61
N TYR A 36 -30.44 -33.54 -25.60
CA TYR A 36 -31.53 -32.89 -24.88
C TYR A 36 -30.99 -31.82 -23.92
N LEU A 37 -31.49 -30.59 -24.01
CA LEU A 37 -31.45 -29.64 -22.89
C LEU A 37 -32.39 -30.15 -21.80
N ASP A 38 -31.83 -30.70 -20.72
CA ASP A 38 -32.59 -31.21 -19.57
C ASP A 38 -33.27 -30.04 -18.85
N TRP A 39 -34.53 -30.23 -18.42
CA TRP A 39 -35.34 -29.25 -17.68
C TRP A 39 -34.62 -28.74 -16.42
N LYS A 40 -33.67 -29.53 -15.90
CA LYS A 40 -32.80 -29.19 -14.77
C LYS A 40 -31.87 -28.02 -15.06
N THR A 41 -31.40 -27.85 -16.30
CA THR A 41 -30.54 -26.73 -16.71
C THR A 41 -31.33 -25.43 -16.76
N ILE A 42 -32.54 -25.43 -17.33
CA ILE A 42 -33.40 -24.24 -17.30
C ILE A 42 -33.80 -23.90 -15.85
N ALA A 43 -34.07 -24.91 -15.01
CA ALA A 43 -34.43 -24.67 -13.60
C ALA A 43 -33.25 -24.22 -12.70
N GLU A 44 -32.02 -24.68 -12.95
CA GLU A 44 -30.82 -24.29 -12.18
C GLU A 44 -30.30 -22.89 -12.56
N TYR A 45 -30.44 -22.47 -13.82
CA TYR A 45 -29.98 -21.14 -14.28
C TYR A 45 -31.04 -20.03 -14.17
N SER A 46 -32.28 -20.32 -13.73
CA SER A 46 -33.36 -19.33 -13.58
C SER A 46 -33.60 -18.85 -12.13
N CYS A 47 -32.66 -19.06 -11.21
CA CYS A 47 -32.77 -18.63 -9.81
C CYS A 47 -32.63 -17.08 -9.70
N PRO A 48 -33.41 -16.36 -8.88
CA PRO A 48 -33.55 -14.90 -8.99
C PRO A 48 -32.43 -14.09 -8.29
N PHE A 49 -31.18 -14.58 -8.25
CA PHE A 49 -30.07 -13.88 -7.60
C PHE A 49 -28.82 -13.66 -8.46
N THR A 50 -28.89 -13.91 -9.76
CA THR A 50 -27.88 -13.44 -10.69
C THR A 50 -28.56 -12.82 -11.91
N ASP A 51 -28.04 -11.67 -12.29
CA ASP A 51 -28.52 -10.73 -13.29
C ASP A 51 -28.85 -11.40 -14.65
N PRO A 52 -30.08 -11.28 -15.19
CA PRO A 52 -30.44 -11.79 -16.51
C PRO A 52 -29.98 -10.90 -17.68
N THR A 53 -28.89 -10.13 -17.53
CA THR A 53 -28.24 -9.45 -18.65
C THR A 53 -27.37 -10.40 -19.50
N LEU A 54 -27.18 -11.65 -19.09
CA LEU A 54 -26.59 -12.66 -19.96
C LEU A 54 -27.63 -13.14 -20.99
N MET A 55 -27.43 -12.74 -22.24
CA MET A 55 -28.10 -13.20 -23.48
C MET A 55 -29.37 -12.46 -23.93
N ILE A 56 -29.37 -11.12 -23.91
CA ILE A 56 -30.05 -10.33 -24.95
C ILE A 56 -29.13 -9.15 -25.30
N GLY A 57 -28.39 -9.28 -26.40
CA GLY A 57 -27.54 -8.21 -26.93
C GLY A 57 -28.35 -6.92 -27.17
N GLY A 58 -27.90 -5.85 -26.55
CA GLY A 58 -28.57 -4.56 -26.64
C GLY A 58 -27.95 -3.48 -25.76
N ARG A 59 -26.66 -3.19 -25.94
CA ARG A 59 -26.13 -1.87 -25.58
C ARG A 59 -26.21 -0.96 -26.82
N GLY A 60 -27.01 0.09 -26.69
CA GLY A 60 -26.88 1.36 -27.41
C GLY A 60 -26.98 1.30 -28.93
N ALA A 61 -28.18 1.52 -29.46
CA ALA A 61 -28.31 2.07 -30.80
C ALA A 61 -27.53 3.40 -30.89
N VAL A 62 -26.54 3.47 -31.79
CA VAL A 62 -25.98 4.73 -32.31
C VAL A 62 -25.95 4.61 -33.84
N GLU A 63 -26.24 5.72 -34.51
CA GLU A 63 -26.71 5.82 -35.89
C GLU A 63 -25.63 5.68 -37.00
N ARG A 64 -24.63 4.80 -36.85
CA ARG A 64 -23.74 4.26 -37.90
C ARG A 64 -23.39 2.79 -37.54
N GLY A 65 -23.46 1.88 -38.50
CA GLY A 65 -23.68 0.44 -38.28
C GLY A 65 -22.42 -0.41 -38.13
N GLY A 66 -22.62 -1.64 -37.66
CA GLY A 66 -21.58 -2.58 -37.21
C GLY A 66 -20.59 -3.05 -38.28
N ILE A 67 -20.05 -4.25 -38.10
CA ILE A 67 -19.03 -4.83 -38.98
C ILE A 67 -19.69 -5.49 -40.20
N ALA A 68 -19.24 -5.18 -41.41
CA ALA A 68 -19.50 -6.02 -42.58
C ALA A 68 -18.47 -7.16 -42.61
N LEU A 69 -18.84 -8.33 -42.09
CA LEU A 69 -17.99 -9.51 -42.11
C LEU A 69 -18.06 -10.18 -43.49
N VAL A 70 -16.98 -10.10 -44.25
CA VAL A 70 -16.82 -10.80 -45.54
C VAL A 70 -16.09 -12.10 -45.31
N THR A 71 -16.76 -13.22 -45.60
CA THR A 71 -16.23 -14.58 -45.44
C THR A 71 -16.70 -15.48 -46.59
N ILE A 72 -16.38 -16.78 -46.56
CA ILE A 72 -16.93 -17.77 -47.50
C ILE A 72 -17.79 -18.79 -46.75
N SER A 73 -18.87 -19.28 -47.37
CA SER A 73 -19.82 -20.18 -46.71
C SER A 73 -19.18 -21.39 -46.00
N PRO A 74 -18.14 -22.05 -46.55
CA PRO A 74 -17.51 -23.20 -45.89
C PRO A 74 -16.71 -22.87 -44.62
N TYR A 75 -16.35 -21.60 -44.39
CA TYR A 75 -15.51 -21.16 -43.26
C TYR A 75 -16.10 -20.03 -42.42
N ARG A 76 -17.37 -19.68 -42.66
CA ARG A 76 -18.07 -18.61 -41.93
C ARG A 76 -18.02 -18.74 -40.41
N GLU A 77 -18.08 -19.97 -39.89
CA GLU A 77 -18.17 -20.22 -38.44
C GLU A 77 -16.92 -19.80 -37.67
N ARG A 78 -15.74 -19.79 -38.30
CA ARG A 78 -14.47 -19.48 -37.62
C ARG A 78 -14.44 -18.03 -37.13
N CYS A 79 -14.71 -17.06 -38.00
CA CYS A 79 -14.66 -15.64 -37.63
C CYS A 79 -15.91 -15.16 -36.87
N VAL A 80 -17.05 -15.82 -37.10
CA VAL A 80 -18.31 -15.52 -36.41
C VAL A 80 -18.22 -15.79 -34.92
N ASP A 81 -17.57 -16.90 -34.51
CA ASP A 81 -17.39 -17.24 -33.11
C ASP A 81 -16.68 -16.12 -32.32
N ASP A 82 -15.66 -15.50 -32.92
CA ASP A 82 -14.86 -14.48 -32.23
C ASP A 82 -15.53 -13.13 -32.17
N LEU A 83 -16.18 -12.69 -33.24
CA LEU A 83 -16.96 -11.47 -33.19
C LEU A 83 -18.10 -11.60 -32.17
N ASN A 84 -18.70 -12.79 -32.05
CA ASN A 84 -19.68 -13.06 -30.99
C ASN A 84 -19.03 -13.04 -29.60
N TYR A 85 -17.85 -13.63 -29.44
CA TYR A 85 -17.13 -13.65 -28.16
C TYR A 85 -16.72 -12.24 -27.70
N LEU A 86 -16.18 -11.45 -28.63
CA LEU A 86 -15.79 -10.05 -28.42
C LEU A 86 -17.00 -9.10 -28.42
N ASN A 87 -18.21 -9.63 -28.67
CA ASN A 87 -19.47 -8.90 -28.66
C ASN A 87 -19.53 -7.73 -29.68
N TYR A 88 -18.90 -7.90 -30.83
CA TYR A 88 -19.04 -6.96 -31.96
C TYR A 88 -20.24 -7.34 -32.85
N PRO A 89 -21.16 -6.39 -33.14
CA PRO A 89 -22.25 -6.65 -34.07
C PRO A 89 -21.72 -6.73 -35.51
N TYR A 90 -22.21 -7.69 -36.29
CA TYR A 90 -21.83 -7.85 -37.68
C TYR A 90 -23.01 -8.25 -38.57
N ASP A 91 -22.93 -7.90 -39.85
CA ASP A 91 -23.70 -8.50 -40.94
C ASP A 91 -22.74 -9.33 -41.81
N GLU A 92 -23.18 -10.52 -42.21
CA GLU A 92 -22.36 -11.46 -42.97
C GLU A 92 -22.58 -11.33 -44.48
N PHE A 93 -21.46 -11.24 -45.21
CA PHE A 93 -21.40 -11.28 -46.67
C PHE A 93 -20.51 -12.43 -47.13
N ASN A 94 -21.00 -13.21 -48.09
CA ASN A 94 -20.34 -14.37 -48.66
C ASN A 94 -20.51 -14.39 -50.20
N GLU A 95 -20.03 -15.45 -50.85
CA GLU A 95 -20.02 -15.57 -52.31
C GLU A 95 -21.40 -15.45 -52.98
N SER A 96 -22.49 -15.58 -52.22
CA SER A 96 -23.86 -15.46 -52.74
C SER A 96 -24.43 -14.04 -52.69
N ASN A 97 -23.90 -13.15 -51.85
CA ASN A 97 -24.48 -11.83 -51.57
C ASN A 97 -23.45 -10.69 -51.45
N VAL A 98 -22.15 -10.92 -51.65
CA VAL A 98 -21.09 -9.91 -51.49
C VAL A 98 -21.31 -8.64 -52.35
N GLU A 99 -21.96 -8.74 -53.50
CA GLU A 99 -22.30 -7.58 -54.34
C GLU A 99 -23.24 -6.59 -53.63
N GLU A 100 -24.07 -7.06 -52.70
CA GLU A 100 -24.96 -6.21 -51.92
C GLU A 100 -24.21 -5.31 -50.94
N LEU A 101 -23.01 -5.71 -50.50
CA LEU A 101 -22.15 -4.92 -49.61
C LEU A 101 -21.79 -3.58 -50.25
N PHE A 102 -21.34 -3.59 -51.50
CA PHE A 102 -20.81 -2.40 -52.17
C PHE A 102 -21.86 -1.32 -52.41
N SER A 103 -23.14 -1.70 -52.49
CA SER A 103 -24.26 -0.76 -52.55
C SER A 103 -24.61 -0.14 -51.20
N ASN A 104 -24.11 -0.72 -50.10
CA ASN A 104 -24.51 -0.43 -48.73
C ASN A 104 -23.32 -0.11 -47.79
N LEU A 105 -22.11 0.10 -48.33
CA LEU A 105 -20.89 0.35 -47.54
C LEU A 105 -21.07 1.45 -46.47
N SER A 106 -21.83 2.49 -46.77
CA SER A 106 -22.09 3.59 -45.84
C SER A 106 -22.88 3.20 -44.58
N LEU A 107 -23.43 1.99 -44.52
CA LEU A 107 -24.11 1.46 -43.34
C LEU A 107 -23.14 0.87 -42.33
N TYR A 108 -21.89 0.58 -42.69
CA TYR A 108 -20.93 -0.14 -41.86
C TYR A 108 -19.76 0.76 -41.45
N ASP A 109 -19.34 0.64 -40.20
CA ASP A 109 -18.16 1.34 -39.66
C ASP A 109 -16.87 0.66 -40.10
N VAL A 110 -16.91 -0.68 -40.27
CA VAL A 110 -15.76 -1.50 -40.69
C VAL A 110 -16.19 -2.57 -41.68
N VAL A 111 -15.42 -2.73 -42.76
CA VAL A 111 -15.42 -3.93 -43.59
C VAL A 111 -14.32 -4.85 -43.11
N PHE A 112 -14.67 -6.04 -42.62
CA PHE A 112 -13.73 -7.06 -42.17
C PHE A 112 -13.72 -8.24 -43.14
N VAL A 113 -12.62 -8.41 -43.87
CA VAL A 113 -12.44 -9.51 -44.84
C VAL A 113 -11.58 -10.60 -44.23
N SER A 114 -12.16 -11.78 -44.05
CA SER A 114 -11.47 -12.94 -43.49
C SER A 114 -10.43 -13.51 -44.46
N SER A 115 -9.45 -14.23 -43.93
CA SER A 115 -8.33 -14.80 -44.69
C SER A 115 -8.80 -15.75 -45.80
N PHE A 116 -9.79 -16.59 -45.51
CA PHE A 116 -10.35 -17.53 -46.48
C PHE A 116 -11.10 -16.82 -47.61
N ALA A 117 -11.79 -15.71 -47.32
CA ALA A 117 -12.44 -14.90 -48.36
C ALA A 117 -11.43 -14.19 -49.26
N ALA A 118 -10.30 -13.73 -48.70
CA ALA A 118 -9.24 -13.09 -49.45
C ALA A 118 -8.46 -14.08 -50.33
N THR A 119 -8.00 -15.21 -49.77
CA THR A 119 -6.93 -16.02 -50.40
C THR A 119 -7.08 -17.55 -50.29
N SER A 120 -8.25 -18.13 -49.98
CA SER A 120 -8.38 -19.60 -49.85
C SER A 120 -7.95 -20.37 -51.10
N ALA A 121 -7.02 -21.33 -50.93
CA ALA A 121 -6.60 -22.28 -51.95
C ALA A 121 -7.48 -23.54 -51.98
N SER A 122 -8.17 -23.85 -50.88
CA SER A 122 -9.15 -24.95 -50.82
C SER A 122 -10.50 -24.63 -51.43
N TYR A 123 -10.88 -23.35 -51.43
CA TYR A 123 -12.14 -22.83 -52.00
C TYR A 123 -11.87 -21.66 -52.96
N PRO A 124 -11.13 -21.91 -54.06
CA PRO A 124 -10.66 -20.86 -54.95
C PRO A 124 -11.77 -20.22 -55.79
N GLU A 125 -12.89 -20.93 -56.01
CA GLU A 125 -14.04 -20.42 -56.76
C GLU A 125 -14.83 -19.42 -55.90
N GLU A 126 -15.16 -19.80 -54.67
CA GLU A 126 -15.87 -18.96 -53.69
C GLU A 126 -15.06 -17.71 -53.34
N ALA A 127 -13.77 -17.88 -52.98
CA ALA A 127 -12.88 -16.74 -52.73
C ALA A 127 -12.65 -15.90 -54.01
N GLY A 128 -12.71 -16.53 -55.19
CA GLY A 128 -12.65 -15.85 -56.48
C GLY A 128 -13.81 -14.90 -56.70
N ILE A 129 -15.03 -15.31 -56.37
CA ILE A 129 -16.23 -14.46 -56.46
C ILE A 129 -16.10 -13.23 -55.55
N ILE A 130 -15.62 -13.41 -54.32
CA ILE A 130 -15.37 -12.28 -53.40
C ILE A 130 -14.36 -11.31 -54.01
N ARG A 131 -13.20 -11.81 -54.47
CA ARG A 131 -12.15 -10.96 -55.05
C ARG A 131 -12.63 -10.18 -56.27
N GLU A 132 -13.34 -10.82 -57.20
CA GLU A 132 -13.89 -10.15 -58.39
C GLU A 132 -14.88 -9.04 -58.00
N ALA A 133 -15.76 -9.28 -57.00
CA ALA A 133 -16.66 -8.24 -56.51
C ALA A 133 -15.90 -7.02 -55.94
N PHE A 134 -14.81 -7.23 -55.20
CA PHE A 134 -13.95 -6.16 -54.72
C PHE A 134 -13.21 -5.42 -55.85
N ILE A 135 -12.77 -6.13 -56.89
CA ILE A 135 -12.14 -5.55 -58.09
C ILE A 135 -13.15 -4.65 -58.82
N ASP A 136 -14.31 -5.19 -59.15
CA ASP A 136 -15.36 -4.52 -59.93
C ASP A 136 -15.94 -3.30 -59.21
N ASN A 137 -15.91 -3.30 -57.86
CA ASN A 137 -16.41 -2.22 -57.01
C ASN A 137 -15.31 -1.38 -56.32
N SER A 138 -14.08 -1.44 -56.84
CA SER A 138 -12.90 -0.77 -56.24
C SER A 138 -13.07 0.75 -56.03
N GLU A 139 -13.73 1.47 -56.95
CA GLU A 139 -14.00 2.91 -56.78
C GLU A 139 -14.90 3.21 -55.57
N SER A 140 -15.93 2.38 -55.35
CA SER A 140 -16.86 2.52 -54.22
C SER A 140 -16.17 2.22 -52.88
N LEU A 141 -15.33 1.19 -52.83
CA LEU A 141 -14.54 0.86 -51.65
C LEU A 141 -13.54 1.96 -51.29
N LEU A 142 -12.84 2.52 -52.27
CA LEU A 142 -11.93 3.65 -52.05
C LEU A 142 -12.66 4.87 -51.49
N GLY A 143 -13.80 5.24 -52.09
CA GLY A 143 -14.60 6.37 -51.61
C GLY A 143 -15.15 6.17 -50.18
N TYR A 144 -15.47 4.93 -49.81
CA TYR A 144 -15.87 4.57 -48.45
C TYR A 144 -14.74 4.80 -47.44
N ILE A 145 -13.54 4.28 -47.73
CA ILE A 145 -12.38 4.44 -46.84
C ILE A 145 -11.95 5.89 -46.76
N GLU A 146 -11.86 6.61 -47.90
CA GLU A 146 -11.53 8.04 -47.91
C GLU A 146 -12.48 8.87 -47.03
N GLY A 147 -13.77 8.46 -46.97
CA GLY A 147 -14.82 9.10 -46.18
C GLY A 147 -14.82 8.73 -44.69
N GLY A 148 -13.85 7.96 -44.19
CA GLY A 148 -13.73 7.55 -42.80
C GLY A 148 -14.09 6.10 -42.50
N GLY A 149 -14.44 5.32 -43.52
CA GLY A 149 -14.73 3.90 -43.39
C GLY A 149 -13.51 3.06 -43.02
N GLY A 150 -13.71 2.03 -42.22
CA GLY A 150 -12.68 1.12 -41.77
C GLY A 150 -12.50 -0.11 -42.67
N LEU A 151 -11.27 -0.58 -42.86
CA LEU A 151 -11.00 -1.83 -43.57
C LEU A 151 -10.02 -2.72 -42.78
N ILE A 152 -10.43 -3.94 -42.46
CA ILE A 152 -9.54 -5.00 -41.98
C ILE A 152 -9.49 -6.08 -43.07
N LEU A 153 -8.30 -6.44 -43.51
CA LEU A 153 -8.09 -7.46 -44.53
C LEU A 153 -7.05 -8.47 -44.07
N LEU A 154 -7.47 -9.71 -43.86
CA LEU A 154 -6.55 -10.80 -43.64
C LEU A 154 -6.31 -11.46 -45.00
N ALA A 155 -5.06 -11.57 -45.47
CA ALA A 155 -4.76 -12.28 -46.71
C ALA A 155 -3.37 -12.89 -46.60
N GLU A 156 -3.22 -14.16 -47.00
CA GLU A 156 -2.00 -14.90 -46.71
C GLU A 156 -0.78 -14.32 -47.44
N TYR A 157 -0.88 -14.08 -48.76
CA TYR A 157 0.27 -13.66 -49.58
C TYR A 157 -0.05 -12.80 -50.81
N ASN A 158 -1.30 -12.35 -51.00
CA ASN A 158 -1.67 -11.64 -52.24
C ASN A 158 -2.77 -10.57 -52.04
N TYR A 159 -2.35 -9.31 -52.18
CA TYR A 159 -3.22 -8.12 -52.17
C TYR A 159 -3.42 -7.51 -53.57
N SER A 160 -2.89 -8.13 -54.63
CA SER A 160 -2.81 -7.54 -55.97
C SER A 160 -4.16 -7.28 -56.63
N TRP A 161 -5.24 -7.82 -56.05
CA TRP A 161 -6.62 -7.64 -56.50
C TRP A 161 -7.30 -6.42 -55.87
N LEU A 162 -6.71 -5.82 -54.83
CA LEU A 162 -7.20 -4.56 -54.29
C LEU A 162 -6.83 -3.37 -55.20
N PRO A 163 -7.56 -2.25 -55.11
CA PRO A 163 -7.17 -1.03 -55.80
C PRO A 163 -5.72 -0.64 -55.50
N SER A 164 -4.99 -0.21 -56.54
CA SER A 164 -3.56 0.13 -56.46
C SER A 164 -3.25 1.21 -55.43
N GLN A 165 -4.21 2.08 -55.13
CA GLN A 165 -4.13 3.12 -54.13
C GLN A 165 -4.01 2.50 -52.73
N LEU A 166 -4.90 1.57 -52.35
CA LEU A 166 -4.74 0.82 -51.10
C LEU A 166 -3.44 0.02 -51.10
N SER A 167 -3.08 -0.58 -52.24
CA SER A 167 -1.80 -1.27 -52.36
C SER A 167 -0.59 -0.35 -52.16
N TYR A 168 -0.68 0.96 -52.42
CA TYR A 168 0.37 1.96 -52.15
C TYR A 168 0.51 2.27 -50.65
N TYR A 169 -0.61 2.38 -49.92
CA TYR A 169 -0.62 2.60 -48.46
C TYR A 169 -0.31 1.31 -47.67
N LEU A 170 -0.61 0.17 -48.26
CA LEU A 170 -0.25 -1.17 -47.77
C LEU A 170 1.08 -1.66 -48.37
N ASN A 171 1.82 -0.77 -49.07
CA ASN A 171 2.98 -1.17 -49.86
C ASN A 171 4.20 -1.45 -49.00
N VAL A 172 4.28 -2.69 -48.53
CA VAL A 172 5.47 -3.23 -47.88
C VAL A 172 6.70 -3.22 -48.83
N SER A 173 6.53 -2.99 -50.14
CA SER A 173 7.62 -3.00 -51.13
C SER A 173 8.45 -1.72 -51.25
N GLU A 174 8.04 -0.59 -50.63
CA GLU A 174 8.87 0.62 -50.54
C GLU A 174 9.65 0.74 -49.21
N HIS A 175 9.40 -0.16 -48.26
CA HIS A 175 10.19 -0.26 -47.03
C HIS A 175 11.22 -1.38 -47.18
N ASP A 176 12.51 -1.01 -47.23
CA ASP A 176 13.63 -1.93 -47.16
C ASP A 176 13.68 -2.60 -45.76
N GLY A 177 12.84 -3.60 -45.54
CA GLY A 177 12.74 -4.39 -44.31
C GLY A 177 12.17 -5.77 -44.60
N SER A 178 13.02 -6.79 -44.55
CA SER A 178 12.70 -8.23 -44.62
C SER A 178 11.72 -8.64 -43.50
N GLU A 179 10.73 -9.54 -43.66
CA GLU A 179 10.77 -10.93 -44.15
C GLU A 179 9.39 -11.40 -44.68
N ILE A 180 9.35 -12.08 -45.83
CA ILE A 180 8.22 -12.92 -46.30
C ILE A 180 8.82 -14.28 -46.69
N ASN A 181 8.35 -15.37 -46.07
CA ASN A 181 9.05 -16.67 -46.11
C ASN A 181 8.84 -17.47 -47.41
N LEU A 182 9.82 -17.36 -48.31
CA LEU A 182 10.55 -18.40 -49.08
C LEU A 182 9.97 -19.82 -49.30
N TYR A 183 8.89 -20.02 -50.09
CA TYR A 183 8.67 -21.32 -50.77
C TYR A 183 8.06 -21.23 -52.19
N ALA A 184 8.62 -20.36 -53.04
CA ALA A 184 8.37 -20.45 -54.48
C ALA A 184 9.61 -19.99 -55.28
N GLU A 185 10.36 -20.94 -55.85
CA GLU A 185 11.41 -20.61 -56.83
C GLU A 185 10.77 -19.96 -58.06
N GLY A 186 10.97 -18.65 -58.22
CA GLY A 186 10.52 -17.88 -59.39
C GLY A 186 9.93 -16.50 -59.12
N HIS A 187 9.79 -16.07 -57.87
CA HIS A 187 9.24 -14.76 -57.52
C HIS A 187 10.32 -13.65 -57.48
N PRO A 188 10.05 -12.39 -57.86
CA PRO A 188 11.02 -11.28 -57.82
C PRO A 188 11.53 -10.87 -56.41
N ALA A 189 11.25 -11.66 -55.36
CA ALA A 189 11.66 -11.41 -53.97
C ALA A 189 13.05 -12.00 -53.60
N ILE A 190 13.81 -12.55 -54.55
CA ILE A 190 15.06 -13.30 -54.29
C ILE A 190 16.30 -12.52 -54.75
N THR A 191 16.79 -11.58 -53.94
CA THR A 191 18.22 -11.22 -53.91
C THR A 191 18.65 -10.57 -52.57
N TRP A 192 19.07 -11.42 -51.62
CA TRP A 192 20.08 -11.19 -50.55
C TRP A 192 19.83 -10.16 -49.41
N PRO A 193 19.76 -10.59 -48.13
CA PRO A 193 19.55 -9.74 -46.94
C PRO A 193 20.84 -9.28 -46.25
N ILE A 194 20.88 -8.05 -45.72
CA ILE A 194 22.02 -7.52 -44.92
C ILE A 194 21.64 -6.88 -43.56
N CYS A 195 20.39 -6.88 -43.10
CA CYS A 195 20.00 -6.00 -41.97
C CYS A 195 19.38 -6.68 -40.73
N LEU A 196 19.90 -7.81 -40.26
CA LEU A 196 19.72 -8.25 -38.86
C LEU A 196 20.99 -8.11 -38.00
N GLU A 197 22.16 -7.88 -38.62
CA GLU A 197 23.44 -7.73 -37.90
C GLU A 197 23.57 -6.38 -37.15
N TYR A 198 22.61 -5.47 -37.30
CA TYR A 198 22.61 -4.15 -36.64
C TYR A 198 21.68 -4.03 -35.43
N TYR A 199 20.89 -5.06 -35.09
CA TYR A 199 19.89 -5.01 -34.00
C TYR A 199 20.13 -6.03 -32.87
N THR A 200 21.37 -6.48 -32.68
CA THR A 200 21.76 -7.29 -31.50
C THR A 200 22.35 -6.46 -30.35
N GLY A 201 21.88 -5.22 -30.16
CA GLY A 201 22.46 -4.26 -29.23
C GLY A 201 21.71 -4.08 -27.90
N ASP A 202 20.43 -3.72 -27.95
CA ASP A 202 19.74 -3.13 -26.78
C ASP A 202 18.26 -3.57 -26.64
N LEU A 203 17.93 -4.82 -26.98
CA LEU A 203 16.69 -5.44 -26.48
C LEU A 203 16.98 -6.13 -25.14
N THR A 204 17.18 -5.34 -24.08
CA THR A 204 17.37 -5.87 -22.71
C THR A 204 16.06 -6.12 -21.95
N HIS A 205 14.91 -6.05 -22.63
CA HIS A 205 13.61 -6.41 -22.05
C HIS A 205 12.76 -7.17 -23.08
N THR A 206 13.12 -8.41 -23.37
CA THR A 206 12.15 -9.39 -23.86
C THR A 206 11.43 -9.97 -22.63
N PRO A 207 10.11 -9.78 -22.47
CA PRO A 207 9.33 -10.44 -21.43
C PRO A 207 9.53 -11.95 -21.54
N THR A 208 9.65 -12.65 -20.41
CA THR A 208 9.87 -14.11 -20.34
C THR A 208 8.69 -14.94 -20.86
N TYR A 209 7.62 -14.29 -21.33
CA TYR A 209 6.45 -14.90 -21.96
C TYR A 209 6.13 -14.11 -23.24
N LEU A 210 6.59 -14.61 -24.38
CA LEU A 210 6.29 -14.09 -25.73
C LEU A 210 4.84 -14.37 -26.21
N TYR A 211 3.99 -14.85 -25.32
CA TYR A 211 2.63 -15.30 -25.63
C TYR A 211 1.54 -14.22 -25.44
N ASN A 212 1.91 -13.05 -24.91
CA ASN A 212 1.04 -11.86 -24.83
C ASN A 212 1.62 -10.76 -25.74
N GLY A 213 1.50 -10.93 -27.05
CA GLY A 213 2.04 -9.99 -28.03
C GLY A 213 1.27 -8.67 -28.03
N HIS A 214 1.71 -7.72 -27.20
CA HIS A 214 1.24 -6.34 -27.17
C HIS A 214 1.74 -5.55 -28.39
N PHE A 215 0.97 -4.56 -28.84
CA PHE A 215 1.44 -3.52 -29.76
C PHE A 215 2.73 -2.87 -29.24
N LEU A 216 3.86 -3.10 -29.92
CA LEU A 216 5.08 -2.34 -29.65
C LEU A 216 5.13 -1.09 -30.55
N LEU A 217 5.14 0.05 -29.86
CA LEU A 217 5.31 1.40 -30.39
C LEU A 217 6.59 1.52 -31.23
N TRP A 218 6.47 1.95 -32.48
CA TRP A 218 7.59 2.63 -33.14
C TRP A 218 7.66 4.06 -32.59
N GLU A 219 8.80 4.43 -32.00
CA GLU A 219 9.21 5.82 -31.71
C GLU A 219 8.56 6.62 -30.55
N ARG A 220 7.84 6.01 -29.57
CA ARG A 220 7.36 6.71 -28.34
C ARG A 220 6.44 7.94 -28.59
N GLU A 221 5.62 7.92 -29.64
CA GLU A 221 4.58 8.93 -29.90
C GLU A 221 3.19 8.41 -29.45
N GLU A 222 2.22 9.32 -29.22
CA GLU A 222 0.84 8.96 -28.86
C GLU A 222 0.14 8.14 -29.96
N MET A 223 -0.83 7.28 -29.59
CA MET A 223 -1.68 6.54 -30.53
C MET A 223 -2.58 7.50 -31.35
N ALA A 224 -2.06 8.10 -32.43
CA ALA A 224 -2.78 8.76 -33.54
C ALA A 224 -1.86 9.59 -34.48
N THR A 225 -0.64 9.15 -34.80
CA THR A 225 0.22 9.86 -35.77
C THR A 225 0.21 9.22 -37.16
N GLU A 226 0.47 10.05 -38.18
CA GLU A 226 0.25 9.84 -39.62
C GLU A 226 1.00 8.66 -40.28
N HIS A 227 1.77 7.87 -39.52
CA HIS A 227 2.65 6.82 -40.03
C HIS A 227 2.54 5.55 -39.18
N GLY A 228 1.46 4.79 -39.38
CA GLY A 228 1.30 3.48 -38.76
C GLY A 228 2.19 2.43 -39.42
N ILE A 229 3.21 1.94 -38.70
CA ILE A 229 3.86 0.65 -38.96
C ILE A 229 4.14 0.03 -37.60
N PHE A 230 3.48 -1.10 -37.31
CA PHE A 230 3.68 -1.90 -36.09
C PHE A 230 4.30 -3.24 -36.49
N LEU A 231 5.45 -3.63 -35.93
CA LEU A 231 6.12 -4.88 -36.31
C LEU A 231 6.23 -5.89 -35.14
N SER A 232 5.86 -7.13 -35.48
CA SER A 232 6.24 -8.43 -34.90
C SER A 232 5.45 -8.97 -33.69
N ILE A 233 4.75 -10.09 -33.94
CA ILE A 233 4.62 -11.20 -32.99
C ILE A 233 5.49 -12.33 -33.55
N ALA A 234 6.55 -12.71 -32.85
CA ALA A 234 7.38 -13.87 -33.15
C ALA A 234 7.14 -14.93 -32.07
N GLY A 235 6.74 -16.14 -32.48
CA GLY A 235 6.69 -17.29 -31.59
C GLY A 235 8.02 -18.04 -31.61
N ASP A 236 8.61 -18.27 -30.43
CA ASP A 236 9.81 -19.09 -30.29
C ASP A 236 9.41 -20.47 -29.75
N GLU A 237 9.24 -21.47 -30.63
CA GLU A 237 9.39 -22.87 -30.24
C GLU A 237 9.95 -23.75 -31.40
N ASP A 238 11.26 -24.00 -31.34
CA ASP A 238 11.99 -25.18 -31.87
C ASP A 238 12.17 -25.28 -33.42
N PRO A 239 13.16 -26.06 -33.93
CA PRO A 239 14.11 -25.66 -34.97
C PRO A 239 13.61 -25.86 -36.42
N THR A 240 12.29 -25.78 -36.64
CA THR A 240 11.66 -26.06 -37.95
C THR A 240 11.24 -24.83 -38.74
N GLY A 241 11.43 -23.61 -38.21
CA GLY A 241 11.29 -22.37 -38.96
C GLY A 241 10.33 -21.38 -38.30
N ASP A 242 10.79 -20.14 -38.17
CA ASP A 242 10.05 -19.04 -37.57
C ASP A 242 8.83 -18.67 -38.44
N ILE A 243 7.63 -18.66 -37.84
CA ILE A 243 6.46 -18.00 -38.46
C ILE A 243 6.44 -16.57 -37.93
N ILE A 244 6.85 -15.63 -38.79
CA ILE A 244 6.83 -14.21 -38.50
C ILE A 244 5.54 -13.64 -39.04
N THR A 245 4.76 -13.01 -38.16
CA THR A 245 3.52 -12.35 -38.57
C THR A 245 3.75 -10.86 -38.73
N THR A 246 3.49 -10.33 -39.92
CA THR A 246 3.57 -8.89 -40.21
C THR A 246 2.18 -8.29 -40.30
N TRP A 247 1.94 -7.26 -39.49
CA TRP A 247 0.71 -6.49 -39.45
C TRP A 247 1.05 -5.10 -39.99
N VAL A 248 0.22 -4.57 -40.88
CA VAL A 248 0.42 -3.22 -41.43
C VAL A 248 -0.87 -2.45 -41.24
N ALA A 249 -0.80 -1.33 -40.54
CA ALA A 249 -1.95 -0.49 -40.23
C ALA A 249 -1.67 0.93 -40.74
N GLY A 250 -2.54 1.50 -41.56
CA GLY A 250 -2.32 2.82 -42.16
C GLY A 250 -3.60 3.64 -42.26
N GLU A 251 -3.44 4.94 -42.54
CA GLU A 251 -4.56 5.85 -42.80
C GLU A 251 -4.68 6.15 -44.30
N TYR A 252 -5.89 6.10 -44.84
CA TYR A 252 -6.19 6.48 -46.23
C TYR A 252 -7.40 7.44 -46.24
N GLY A 253 -7.16 8.70 -46.60
CA GLY A 253 -8.13 9.77 -46.37
C GLY A 253 -8.43 9.91 -44.88
N GLU A 254 -9.70 9.86 -44.48
CA GLU A 254 -10.12 9.86 -43.07
C GLU A 254 -10.27 8.44 -42.48
N GLY A 255 -10.12 7.39 -43.30
CA GLY A 255 -10.31 5.99 -42.90
C GLY A 255 -9.02 5.32 -42.43
N ARG A 256 -9.18 4.16 -41.77
CA ARG A 256 -8.09 3.33 -41.27
C ARG A 256 -8.14 1.95 -41.88
N VAL A 257 -6.98 1.46 -42.32
CA VAL A 257 -6.84 0.17 -42.99
C VAL A 257 -5.84 -0.67 -42.23
N VAL A 258 -6.17 -1.94 -41.98
CA VAL A 258 -5.28 -2.94 -41.38
C VAL A 258 -5.19 -4.15 -42.30
N THR A 259 -3.98 -4.67 -42.43
CA THR A 259 -3.71 -5.92 -43.13
C THR A 259 -2.78 -6.85 -42.35
N THR A 260 -2.98 -8.16 -42.51
CA THR A 260 -2.08 -9.21 -41.98
C THR A 260 -1.80 -10.24 -43.06
N THR A 261 -0.63 -10.87 -42.97
CA THR A 261 -0.21 -12.01 -43.80
C THR A 261 -0.65 -13.38 -43.23
N LEU A 262 -1.59 -13.43 -42.28
CA LEU A 262 -1.89 -14.64 -41.49
C LEU A 262 -3.34 -15.13 -41.61
N ILE A 263 -3.51 -16.45 -41.50
CA ILE A 263 -4.79 -17.15 -41.30
C ILE A 263 -5.00 -17.34 -39.79
N LEU A 264 -5.93 -16.61 -39.21
CA LEU A 264 -6.19 -16.70 -37.76
C LEU A 264 -6.98 -18.00 -37.45
N ASP A 265 -6.43 -18.88 -36.60
CA ASP A 265 -7.28 -19.82 -35.82
C ASP A 265 -7.85 -19.03 -34.68
N TYR A 266 -9.07 -19.36 -34.32
CA TYR A 266 -9.64 -18.81 -33.12
C TYR A 266 -10.37 -19.85 -32.27
N TYR A 267 -10.06 -21.13 -32.49
CA TYR A 267 -10.44 -22.18 -31.54
C TYR A 267 -9.57 -22.12 -30.29
N SER A 268 -10.11 -21.54 -29.22
CA SER A 268 -9.57 -21.79 -27.88
C SER A 268 -9.73 -23.27 -27.52
N GLY A 269 -8.63 -24.03 -27.61
CA GLY A 269 -8.50 -25.29 -26.87
C GLY A 269 -8.50 -26.62 -27.64
N LEU A 270 -8.37 -26.66 -28.96
CA LEU A 270 -8.05 -27.91 -29.66
C LEU A 270 -6.78 -27.75 -30.50
N MET A 271 -5.65 -28.15 -29.91
CA MET A 271 -4.42 -28.40 -30.65
C MET A 271 -4.66 -29.33 -31.86
N ARG A 272 -4.02 -28.95 -32.97
CA ARG A 272 -3.67 -29.76 -34.15
C ARG A 272 -4.81 -30.20 -35.05
N ASP A 273 -4.98 -29.44 -36.12
CA ASP A 273 -5.34 -30.01 -37.42
C ASP A 273 -4.15 -29.98 -38.41
N HIS A 274 -2.94 -30.21 -37.92
CA HIS A 274 -1.72 -30.38 -38.72
C HIS A 274 -1.79 -31.61 -39.68
N TYR A 275 -2.97 -32.23 -39.84
CA TYR A 275 -3.22 -33.46 -40.60
C TYR A 275 -4.55 -33.46 -41.39
N SER A 276 -5.25 -32.34 -41.59
CA SER A 276 -6.45 -32.34 -42.44
C SER A 276 -6.16 -32.55 -43.92
N GLY A 277 -4.89 -32.41 -44.35
CA GLY A 277 -4.55 -32.38 -45.77
C GLY A 277 -5.16 -31.19 -46.50
N ASN A 278 -5.60 -30.17 -45.74
CA ASN A 278 -6.09 -28.91 -46.24
C ASN A 278 -4.92 -27.91 -46.30
N PRO A 279 -4.52 -27.47 -47.49
CA PRO A 279 -3.39 -26.54 -47.65
C PRO A 279 -3.62 -25.19 -46.95
N ASP A 280 -4.87 -24.78 -46.74
CA ASP A 280 -5.21 -23.55 -46.01
C ASP A 280 -5.14 -23.72 -44.48
N ALA A 281 -5.05 -24.96 -43.97
CA ALA A 281 -5.02 -25.24 -42.54
C ALA A 281 -3.62 -25.52 -41.98
N GLU A 282 -2.60 -25.61 -42.84
CA GLU A 282 -1.23 -25.99 -42.46
C GLU A 282 -0.49 -24.89 -41.67
N ASN A 283 -0.92 -23.62 -41.77
CA ASN A 283 -0.28 -22.45 -41.16
C ASN A 283 -1.19 -21.68 -40.19
N ILE A 284 -2.12 -22.38 -39.55
CA ILE A 284 -3.01 -21.78 -38.57
C ILE A 284 -2.26 -21.66 -37.22
N ALA A 285 -1.76 -20.47 -36.87
CA ALA A 285 -0.98 -20.29 -35.62
C ALA A 285 -1.17 -18.92 -34.98
N LEU A 286 -1.97 -18.86 -33.90
CA LEU A 286 -1.79 -17.94 -32.77
C LEU A 286 -2.50 -18.52 -31.55
N TYR A 287 -1.81 -18.56 -30.41
CA TYR A 287 -2.48 -18.49 -29.11
C TYR A 287 -3.00 -17.05 -28.98
N ASP A 288 -4.26 -16.85 -28.60
CA ASP A 288 -4.91 -15.55 -28.37
C ASP A 288 -5.25 -14.66 -29.60
N GLY A 289 -5.63 -15.28 -30.74
CA GLY A 289 -6.10 -14.56 -31.93
C GLY A 289 -7.25 -13.57 -31.69
N ARG A 290 -8.06 -13.77 -30.64
CA ARG A 290 -9.17 -12.87 -30.26
C ARG A 290 -8.69 -11.51 -29.80
N LEU A 291 -7.61 -11.43 -29.02
CA LEU A 291 -7.03 -10.16 -28.59
C LEU A 291 -6.50 -9.38 -29.80
N ALA A 292 -5.79 -10.07 -30.69
CA ALA A 292 -5.26 -9.45 -31.89
C ALA A 292 -6.38 -8.97 -32.86
N LEU A 293 -7.52 -9.67 -32.92
CA LEU A 293 -8.70 -9.21 -33.67
C LEU A 293 -9.34 -7.98 -33.02
N ASP A 294 -9.48 -7.98 -31.70
CA ASP A 294 -10.03 -6.85 -30.95
C ASP A 294 -9.18 -5.59 -31.16
N ASP A 295 -7.86 -5.73 -31.05
CA ASP A 295 -6.86 -4.72 -31.35
C ASP A 295 -6.99 -4.09 -32.75
N MET A 296 -7.22 -4.91 -33.80
CA MET A 296 -7.47 -4.38 -35.16
C MET A 296 -8.78 -3.61 -35.24
N LEU A 297 -9.84 -4.16 -34.65
CA LEU A 297 -11.15 -3.55 -34.65
C LEU A 297 -11.11 -2.21 -33.94
N GLN A 298 -10.45 -2.14 -32.79
CA GLN A 298 -10.29 -0.91 -32.03
C GLN A 298 -9.47 0.14 -32.77
N TRP A 299 -8.37 -0.26 -33.41
CA TRP A 299 -7.58 0.64 -34.26
C TRP A 299 -8.45 1.26 -35.36
N VAL A 300 -9.17 0.41 -36.10
CA VAL A 300 -9.99 0.85 -37.23
C VAL A 300 -11.19 1.67 -36.78
N LEU A 301 -11.82 1.32 -35.65
CA LEU A 301 -12.96 2.01 -35.06
C LEU A 301 -12.58 3.29 -34.29
N ARG A 302 -11.29 3.56 -34.10
CA ARG A 302 -10.77 4.68 -33.30
C ARG A 302 -11.26 4.65 -31.84
N THR A 303 -11.50 3.46 -31.30
CA THR A 303 -11.89 3.28 -29.90
C THR A 303 -10.63 3.08 -29.05
N PRO A 304 -10.38 3.91 -28.02
CA PRO A 304 -9.26 3.66 -27.11
C PRO A 304 -9.52 2.40 -26.28
N HIS A 305 -8.54 1.50 -26.21
CA HIS A 305 -8.47 0.49 -25.14
C HIS A 305 -8.18 1.23 -23.84
N PRO A 306 -8.97 1.09 -22.76
CA PRO A 306 -8.48 1.39 -21.44
C PRO A 306 -7.55 0.24 -21.00
N MET A 307 -6.34 0.13 -21.57
CA MET A 307 -5.30 -0.72 -20.98
C MET A 307 -4.74 -0.04 -19.73
N ALA A 308 -5.11 -0.55 -18.56
CA ALA A 308 -4.60 -0.05 -17.29
C ALA A 308 -3.05 -0.07 -17.29
N TYR A 309 -2.43 1.06 -16.99
CA TYR A 309 -0.98 1.21 -16.96
C TYR A 309 -0.54 1.89 -15.66
N ILE A 310 0.51 1.38 -15.02
CA ILE A 310 1.15 2.02 -13.88
C ILE A 310 2.35 2.82 -14.37
N GLU A 311 2.29 4.14 -14.22
CA GLU A 311 3.37 5.06 -14.61
C GLU A 311 4.47 5.16 -13.56
N GLY A 312 4.12 5.03 -12.27
CA GLY A 312 5.09 5.18 -11.20
C GLY A 312 4.61 4.71 -9.84
N VAL A 313 5.57 4.26 -9.04
CA VAL A 313 5.44 3.91 -7.62
C VAL A 313 6.49 4.72 -6.86
N ASN A 314 6.07 5.63 -5.98
CA ASN A 314 6.98 6.57 -5.32
C ASN A 314 6.74 6.62 -3.79
N PRO A 315 7.72 6.17 -2.99
CA PRO A 315 8.94 5.45 -3.40
C PRO A 315 8.63 4.04 -3.93
N ALA A 316 9.53 3.46 -4.75
CA ALA A 316 9.39 2.08 -5.27
C ALA A 316 9.77 0.98 -4.25
N GLY A 317 10.17 1.40 -3.05
CA GLY A 317 10.43 0.55 -1.90
C GLY A 317 10.37 1.37 -0.61
N GLY A 318 10.16 0.71 0.52
CA GLY A 318 10.00 1.37 1.80
C GLY A 318 9.69 0.43 2.95
N GLY A 319 9.82 0.97 4.17
CA GLY A 319 9.57 0.22 5.41
C GLY A 319 8.12 0.29 5.87
N TYR A 320 7.75 -0.58 6.81
CA TYR A 320 6.41 -0.61 7.42
C TYR A 320 5.90 0.79 7.81
N GLY A 321 4.65 1.08 7.45
CA GLY A 321 3.98 2.34 7.76
C GLY A 321 4.38 3.54 6.89
N GLU A 322 5.36 3.39 5.98
CA GLU A 322 5.71 4.41 5.01
C GLU A 322 4.58 4.62 4.00
N ARG A 323 4.34 5.88 3.60
CA ARG A 323 3.28 6.22 2.65
C ARG A 323 3.85 6.22 1.24
N VAL A 324 3.20 5.46 0.36
CA VAL A 324 3.58 5.27 -1.05
C VAL A 324 2.46 5.76 -1.96
N ILE A 325 2.82 6.42 -3.06
CA ILE A 325 1.89 6.89 -4.09
C ILE A 325 2.10 6.08 -5.36
N VAL A 326 1.00 5.61 -5.96
CA VAL A 326 0.94 4.90 -7.24
C VAL A 326 0.16 5.76 -8.22
N THR A 327 0.76 6.07 -9.37
CA THR A 327 0.14 6.84 -10.46
C THR A 327 0.06 6.01 -11.73
N GLY A 328 -0.95 6.24 -12.53
CA GLY A 328 -1.13 5.54 -13.79
C GLY A 328 -2.22 6.12 -14.67
N SER A 329 -2.45 5.48 -15.81
CA SER A 329 -3.39 5.90 -16.83
C SER A 329 -3.95 4.72 -17.62
N GLY A 330 -4.77 5.01 -18.63
CA GLY A 330 -5.37 3.99 -19.49
C GLY A 330 -6.46 3.18 -18.80
N VAL A 331 -7.12 3.69 -17.76
CA VAL A 331 -8.30 3.05 -17.14
C VAL A 331 -9.60 3.72 -17.60
N THR A 332 -10.74 3.09 -17.38
CA THR A 332 -12.05 3.61 -17.75
C THR A 332 -12.32 4.95 -17.05
N ALA A 333 -12.66 5.98 -17.83
CA ALA A 333 -12.90 7.32 -17.31
C ALA A 333 -14.02 7.34 -16.26
N GLY A 334 -13.74 7.89 -15.07
CA GLY A 334 -14.68 7.93 -13.95
C GLY A 334 -14.97 6.58 -13.29
N ALA A 335 -14.25 5.50 -13.63
CA ALA A 335 -14.39 4.22 -12.96
C ALA A 335 -13.66 4.21 -11.60
N GLU A 336 -14.12 3.33 -10.70
CA GLU A 336 -13.40 3.02 -9.47
C GLU A 336 -12.21 2.11 -9.79
N ILE A 337 -11.06 2.45 -9.22
CA ILE A 337 -9.79 1.76 -9.41
C ILE A 337 -9.34 1.19 -8.07
N GLU A 338 -9.11 -0.10 -8.01
CA GLU A 338 -8.67 -0.83 -6.81
C GLU A 338 -7.17 -1.04 -6.82
N LEU A 339 -6.48 -0.78 -5.71
CA LEU A 339 -5.08 -1.13 -5.48
C LEU A 339 -5.00 -2.33 -4.53
N HIS A 340 -4.42 -3.43 -5.00
CA HIS A 340 -4.18 -4.63 -4.22
C HIS A 340 -2.69 -4.92 -3.99
N TRP A 341 -2.43 -5.70 -2.96
CA TRP A 341 -1.13 -6.22 -2.56
C TRP A 341 -1.10 -7.73 -2.70
N ASP A 342 -0.16 -8.29 -3.46
CA ASP A 342 0.11 -9.73 -3.66
C ASP A 342 -1.09 -10.61 -4.09
N GLY A 343 -2.23 -10.01 -4.44
CA GLY A 343 -3.40 -10.73 -4.93
C GLY A 343 -4.67 -9.89 -4.97
N VAL A 344 -5.51 -10.15 -5.99
CA VAL A 344 -6.81 -9.49 -6.18
C VAL A 344 -7.86 -10.20 -5.34
N GLN A 345 -8.06 -9.71 -4.11
CA GLN A 345 -9.02 -10.23 -3.13
C GLN A 345 -9.28 -9.18 -2.03
N PRO A 346 -10.29 -9.35 -1.16
CA PRO A 346 -10.41 -8.54 0.06
C PRO A 346 -9.17 -8.67 0.95
N TRP A 347 -8.80 -7.59 1.65
CA TRP A 347 -7.68 -7.60 2.59
C TRP A 347 -7.89 -8.64 3.71
N ASP A 348 -6.95 -9.59 3.82
CA ASP A 348 -6.97 -10.63 4.85
C ASP A 348 -5.95 -10.41 5.97
N GLY A 349 -5.13 -9.37 5.88
CA GLY A 349 -4.02 -9.08 6.80
C GLY A 349 -2.63 -9.41 6.23
N GLU A 350 -2.56 -10.13 5.11
CA GLU A 350 -1.33 -10.53 4.43
C GLU A 350 -1.32 -10.05 2.97
N ARG A 351 -2.48 -10.13 2.29
CA ARG A 351 -2.66 -9.73 0.89
C ARG A 351 -4.09 -9.28 0.61
N GLY A 352 -4.30 -8.60 -0.52
CA GLY A 352 -5.60 -8.10 -0.96
C GLY A 352 -5.68 -6.59 -1.10
N LEU A 353 -6.92 -6.07 -1.10
CA LEU A 353 -7.24 -4.66 -1.35
C LEU A 353 -6.65 -3.72 -0.29
N LEU A 354 -5.76 -2.82 -0.70
CA LEU A 354 -5.18 -1.79 0.16
C LEU A 354 -5.99 -0.49 0.13
N ASN A 355 -6.43 -0.05 -1.04
CA ASN A 355 -7.15 1.21 -1.20
C ASN A 355 -7.89 1.28 -2.55
N THR A 356 -8.80 2.25 -2.70
CA THR A 356 -9.46 2.58 -3.98
C THR A 356 -9.34 4.07 -4.32
N THR A 357 -9.50 4.41 -5.59
CA THR A 357 -9.58 5.78 -6.11
C THR A 357 -10.55 5.86 -7.29
N GLU A 358 -10.87 7.05 -7.78
CA GLU A 358 -11.69 7.25 -8.98
C GLU A 358 -10.83 7.82 -10.11
N ALA A 359 -10.94 7.25 -11.31
CA ALA A 359 -10.20 7.72 -12.48
C ALA A 359 -10.71 9.09 -12.98
N THR A 360 -9.82 9.89 -13.57
CA THR A 360 -10.21 11.16 -14.21
C THR A 360 -11.01 10.95 -15.48
N ALA A 361 -11.51 12.03 -16.08
CA ALA A 361 -12.23 11.99 -17.36
C ALA A 361 -11.34 11.52 -18.53
N GLU A 362 -10.03 11.59 -18.37
CA GLU A 362 -9.01 11.16 -19.32
C GLU A 362 -8.46 9.76 -18.99
N GLY A 363 -9.01 9.07 -17.97
CA GLY A 363 -8.57 7.73 -17.59
C GLY A 363 -7.24 7.69 -16.82
N ALA A 364 -6.86 8.78 -16.16
CA ALA A 364 -5.70 8.84 -15.26
C ALA A 364 -6.10 8.54 -13.80
N PHE A 365 -5.18 8.00 -12.99
CA PHE A 365 -5.42 7.74 -11.57
C PHE A 365 -4.21 8.04 -10.68
N GLU A 366 -4.50 8.41 -9.42
CA GLU A 366 -3.54 8.45 -8.32
C GLU A 366 -4.18 7.76 -7.11
N VAL A 367 -3.48 6.77 -6.56
CA VAL A 367 -3.88 6.04 -5.35
C VAL A 367 -2.67 5.93 -4.42
N TRP A 368 -2.90 5.91 -3.12
CA TRP A 368 -1.83 5.79 -2.13
C TRP A 368 -2.11 4.65 -1.15
N PHE A 369 -1.05 4.10 -0.56
CA PHE A 369 -1.16 3.12 0.52
C PHE A 369 -0.09 3.37 1.59
N THR A 370 -0.25 2.73 2.74
CA THR A 370 0.83 2.59 3.74
C THR A 370 1.38 1.18 3.69
N VAL A 371 2.70 1.02 3.61
CA VAL A 371 3.35 -0.30 3.54
C VAL A 371 2.85 -1.20 4.68
N PRO A 372 2.17 -2.32 4.39
CA PRO A 372 1.63 -3.22 5.41
C PRO A 372 2.74 -4.04 6.09
N GLU A 373 2.37 -4.83 7.10
CA GLU A 373 3.29 -5.86 7.63
C GLU A 373 3.50 -6.93 6.56
N ALA A 374 4.73 -7.07 6.09
CA ALA A 374 5.12 -8.01 5.05
C ALA A 374 6.60 -8.37 5.21
N VAL A 375 6.99 -9.51 4.63
CA VAL A 375 8.38 -9.99 4.66
C VAL A 375 9.29 -9.11 3.81
N ASN A 376 10.60 -9.13 4.07
CA ASN A 376 11.57 -8.41 3.22
C ASN A 376 11.51 -8.90 1.75
N GLY A 377 11.62 -7.98 0.80
CA GLY A 377 11.82 -8.30 -0.62
C GLY A 377 10.72 -7.78 -1.54
N THR A 378 10.62 -8.40 -2.72
CA THR A 378 9.71 -7.96 -3.78
C THR A 378 8.28 -8.43 -3.53
N HIS A 379 7.35 -7.48 -3.56
CA HIS A 379 5.91 -7.66 -3.48
C HIS A 379 5.23 -7.09 -4.73
N GLN A 380 4.03 -7.56 -5.02
CA GLN A 380 3.26 -7.15 -6.19
C GLN A 380 2.18 -6.14 -5.81
N LEU A 381 2.20 -4.98 -6.46
CA LEU A 381 1.07 -4.07 -6.51
C LEU A 381 0.24 -4.40 -7.75
N VAL A 382 -1.08 -4.53 -7.57
CA VAL A 382 -2.02 -4.78 -8.67
C VAL A 382 -3.07 -3.69 -8.67
N ILE A 383 -3.21 -2.99 -9.79
CA ILE A 383 -4.29 -2.05 -10.05
C ILE A 383 -5.38 -2.77 -10.84
N VAL A 384 -6.65 -2.63 -10.46
CA VAL A 384 -7.80 -3.20 -11.16
C VAL A 384 -8.79 -2.08 -11.53
N ASP A 385 -9.15 -1.99 -12.80
CA ASP A 385 -10.28 -1.20 -13.27
C ASP A 385 -11.58 -1.99 -13.06
N THR A 386 -12.41 -1.54 -12.13
CA THR A 386 -13.65 -2.27 -11.76
C THR A 386 -14.72 -2.25 -12.86
N ALA A 387 -14.60 -1.37 -13.86
CA ALA A 387 -15.56 -1.31 -14.96
C ALA A 387 -15.31 -2.40 -16.02
N THR A 388 -14.05 -2.84 -16.17
CA THR A 388 -13.61 -3.79 -17.21
C THR A 388 -12.98 -5.07 -16.66
N ASP A 389 -12.68 -5.11 -15.35
CA ASP A 389 -11.87 -6.15 -14.69
C ASP A 389 -10.42 -6.24 -15.22
N GLU A 390 -9.97 -5.22 -15.97
CA GLU A 390 -8.57 -5.14 -16.43
C GLU A 390 -7.61 -4.83 -15.30
N ALA A 391 -6.42 -5.43 -15.35
CA ALA A 391 -5.43 -5.28 -14.31
C ALA A 391 -4.04 -4.92 -14.83
N ALA A 392 -3.37 -4.03 -14.10
CA ALA A 392 -1.97 -3.66 -14.27
C ALA A 392 -1.17 -4.05 -13.02
N TRP A 393 0.12 -4.34 -13.15
CA TRP A 393 0.95 -4.67 -12.00
C TRP A 393 2.29 -3.95 -11.99
N ALA A 394 2.82 -3.75 -10.78
CA ALA A 394 4.14 -3.20 -10.53
C ALA A 394 4.79 -3.92 -9.34
N GLU A 395 6.12 -3.88 -9.29
CA GLU A 395 6.87 -4.39 -8.14
C GLU A 395 7.07 -3.29 -7.09
N PHE A 396 7.02 -3.68 -5.82
CA PHE A 396 7.40 -2.85 -4.69
C PHE A 396 8.36 -3.61 -3.77
N THR A 397 9.44 -2.98 -3.32
CA THR A 397 10.40 -3.63 -2.40
C THR A 397 10.12 -3.25 -0.96
N VAL A 398 9.71 -4.20 -0.13
CA VAL A 398 9.61 -4.00 1.32
C VAL A 398 11.01 -3.99 1.92
N GLU A 399 11.34 -2.93 2.64
CA GLU A 399 12.61 -2.77 3.34
C GLU A 399 12.47 -3.07 4.84
N PRO A 400 13.48 -3.66 5.50
CA PRO A 400 13.42 -3.95 6.92
C PRO A 400 13.39 -2.66 7.75
N TRP A 401 12.52 -2.63 8.76
CA TRP A 401 12.33 -1.48 9.63
C TRP A 401 12.41 -1.89 11.09
N ILE A 402 13.00 -1.05 11.93
CA ILE A 402 13.06 -1.22 13.38
C ILE A 402 12.71 0.08 14.10
N GLY A 403 11.93 -0.04 15.18
CA GLY A 403 11.57 1.05 16.08
C GLY A 403 11.83 0.67 17.54
N VAL A 404 12.01 1.68 18.39
CA VAL A 404 12.20 1.52 19.84
C VAL A 404 11.41 2.58 20.60
N SER A 405 10.76 2.17 21.69
CA SER A 405 9.98 3.04 22.56
C SER A 405 10.31 2.79 24.04
N PRO A 406 10.65 3.83 24.81
CA PRO A 406 10.95 5.19 24.35
C PRO A 406 12.21 5.24 23.45
N PRO A 407 12.40 6.29 22.62
CA PRO A 407 13.60 6.42 21.77
C PRO A 407 14.86 6.84 22.54
N LEU A 408 14.71 7.10 23.83
CA LEU A 408 15.78 7.49 24.73
C LEU A 408 15.46 7.01 26.15
N ALA A 409 16.48 6.62 26.90
CA ALA A 409 16.34 6.31 28.32
C ALA A 409 17.72 6.30 29.01
N SER A 410 17.72 6.37 30.34
CA SER A 410 18.91 6.02 31.12
C SER A 410 19.05 4.50 31.21
N GLU A 411 20.25 4.03 31.52
CA GLU A 411 20.53 2.60 31.78
C GLU A 411 19.50 1.96 32.73
N GLY A 412 19.05 0.75 32.39
CA GLY A 412 18.18 -0.09 33.21
C GLY A 412 16.69 0.21 33.08
N ILE A 413 16.29 1.22 32.30
CA ILE A 413 14.89 1.51 32.00
C ILE A 413 14.38 0.55 30.92
N ASP A 414 13.17 0.02 31.11
CA ASP A 414 12.51 -0.86 30.14
C ASP A 414 12.27 -0.13 28.82
N ILE A 415 12.60 -0.80 27.72
CA ILE A 415 12.39 -0.38 26.34
C ILE A 415 11.71 -1.51 25.57
N THR A 416 10.82 -1.14 24.65
CA THR A 416 10.19 -2.07 23.72
C THR A 416 10.74 -1.81 22.32
N ILE A 417 11.19 -2.87 21.67
CA ILE A 417 11.77 -2.87 20.34
C ILE A 417 10.81 -3.61 19.41
N TYR A 418 10.50 -3.02 18.26
CA TYR A 418 9.60 -3.56 17.25
C TYR A 418 10.36 -3.66 15.95
N GLY A 419 10.14 -4.72 15.16
CA GLY A 419 10.68 -4.81 13.82
C GLY A 419 9.69 -5.42 12.83
N TYR A 420 9.80 -5.00 11.58
CA TYR A 420 8.97 -5.39 10.45
C TYR A 420 9.85 -5.56 9.19
N GLY A 421 9.37 -6.27 8.18
CA GLY A 421 10.16 -6.46 6.96
C GLY A 421 11.40 -7.34 7.15
N PHE A 422 11.35 -8.32 8.07
CA PHE A 422 12.40 -9.33 8.23
C PHE A 422 11.99 -10.67 7.58
N SER A 423 12.88 -11.66 7.57
CA SER A 423 12.54 -13.00 7.10
C SER A 423 11.50 -13.65 8.04
N PRO A 424 10.61 -14.52 7.53
CA PRO A 424 9.60 -15.16 8.39
C PRO A 424 10.18 -16.29 9.23
N TYR A 425 9.70 -16.45 10.47
CA TYR A 425 10.04 -17.55 11.39
C TYR A 425 11.54 -17.74 11.72
N VAL A 426 12.30 -16.66 11.80
CA VAL A 426 13.74 -16.71 12.14
C VAL A 426 14.03 -15.98 13.44
N ASN A 427 15.17 -16.31 14.07
CA ASN A 427 15.65 -15.58 15.24
C ASN A 427 16.25 -14.24 14.83
N VAL A 428 16.09 -13.23 15.68
CA VAL A 428 16.65 -11.88 15.53
C VAL A 428 17.64 -11.62 16.66
N THR A 429 18.84 -11.21 16.27
CA THR A 429 19.88 -10.71 17.18
C THR A 429 19.78 -9.20 17.28
N LEU A 430 19.65 -8.69 18.50
CA LEU A 430 19.60 -7.27 18.80
C LEU A 430 20.91 -6.84 19.48
N GLU A 431 21.53 -5.77 18.99
CA GLU A 431 22.81 -5.27 19.50
C GLU A 431 22.81 -3.74 19.55
N MET A 432 23.40 -3.19 20.62
CA MET A 432 23.74 -1.76 20.71
C MET A 432 25.11 -1.59 21.38
N ASP A 433 26.05 -0.94 20.70
CA ASP A 433 27.41 -0.66 21.20
C ASP A 433 28.16 -1.93 21.70
N GLY A 434 28.03 -3.05 20.99
CA GLY A 434 28.63 -4.33 21.41
C GLY A 434 27.90 -5.05 22.54
N VAL A 435 26.79 -4.49 23.06
CA VAL A 435 25.93 -5.14 24.06
C VAL A 435 24.78 -5.84 23.35
N PHE A 436 24.73 -7.16 23.51
CA PHE A 436 23.61 -7.97 23.03
C PHE A 436 22.39 -7.82 23.94
N LEU A 437 21.25 -7.50 23.34
CA LEU A 437 19.95 -7.45 24.00
C LEU A 437 19.23 -8.82 23.86
N PRO A 438 18.13 -9.06 24.61
CA PRO A 438 17.34 -10.28 24.45
C PRO A 438 16.96 -10.54 22.99
N THR A 439 17.10 -11.78 22.54
CA THR A 439 16.75 -12.19 21.18
C THR A 439 15.24 -12.29 21.01
N ALA A 440 14.75 -11.98 19.80
CA ALA A 440 13.37 -12.20 19.40
C ALA A 440 13.28 -13.26 18.29
N SER A 441 12.06 -13.67 17.93
CA SER A 441 11.79 -14.45 16.73
C SER A 441 10.72 -13.75 15.91
N THR A 442 10.88 -13.71 14.59
CA THR A 442 9.88 -13.17 13.69
C THR A 442 8.69 -14.12 13.56
N ASP A 443 7.51 -13.55 13.29
CA ASP A 443 6.33 -14.30 12.90
C ASP A 443 6.32 -14.61 11.40
N HIS A 444 5.15 -15.00 10.87
CA HIS A 444 4.95 -15.34 9.46
C HIS A 444 5.06 -14.14 8.49
N LEU A 445 4.89 -12.92 8.98
CA LEU A 445 5.01 -11.69 8.19
C LEU A 445 6.39 -11.04 8.37
N GLY A 446 7.30 -11.68 9.12
CA GLY A 446 8.61 -11.09 9.41
C GLY A 446 8.57 -10.03 10.52
N SER A 447 7.51 -9.99 11.33
CA SER A 447 7.33 -9.03 12.42
C SER A 447 7.85 -9.58 13.75
N PHE A 448 8.43 -8.74 14.61
CA PHE A 448 8.80 -9.13 15.98
C PHE A 448 8.60 -8.00 17.00
N VAL A 449 8.42 -8.40 18.26
CA VAL A 449 8.44 -7.51 19.42
C VAL A 449 9.37 -8.09 20.49
N ALA A 450 10.26 -7.25 21.03
CA ALA A 450 11.16 -7.60 22.12
C ALA A 450 11.07 -6.56 23.24
N THR A 451 11.11 -7.03 24.49
CA THR A 451 11.31 -6.17 25.65
C THR A 451 12.72 -6.34 26.17
N ALA A 452 13.36 -5.22 26.48
CA ALA A 452 14.73 -5.16 27.00
C ALA A 452 14.83 -4.01 28.00
N THR A 453 15.97 -3.90 28.67
CA THR A 453 16.34 -2.67 29.40
C THR A 453 17.41 -1.92 28.62
N ALA A 454 17.39 -0.60 28.64
CA ALA A 454 18.46 0.23 28.10
C ALA A 454 19.82 -0.20 28.69
N PRO A 455 20.83 -0.51 27.87
CA PRO A 455 22.08 -1.10 28.34
C PRO A 455 23.00 -0.11 29.05
N ALA A 456 23.92 -0.66 29.83
CA ALA A 456 24.91 0.03 30.63
C ALA A 456 26.10 0.53 29.77
N VAL A 457 25.85 1.56 28.97
CA VAL A 457 26.87 2.21 28.12
C VAL A 457 26.99 3.67 28.48
N ALA A 458 28.07 4.32 28.03
CA ALA A 458 28.27 5.74 28.27
C ALA A 458 27.09 6.56 27.70
N PRO A 459 26.71 7.71 28.27
CA PRO A 459 25.68 8.56 27.68
C PRO A 459 26.05 8.96 26.24
N GLY A 460 25.11 8.80 25.32
CA GLY A 460 25.37 8.97 23.89
C GLY A 460 24.21 8.55 23.00
N VAL A 461 24.34 8.77 21.70
CA VAL A 461 23.40 8.28 20.68
C VAL A 461 24.05 7.09 20.00
N TYR A 462 23.33 5.96 19.95
CA TYR A 462 23.81 4.70 19.44
C TYR A 462 22.87 4.15 18.37
N ASN A 463 23.41 3.34 17.45
CA ASN A 463 22.60 2.52 16.56
C ASN A 463 22.20 1.26 17.30
N LEU A 464 20.90 1.06 17.49
CA LEU A 464 20.30 -0.20 17.84
C LEU A 464 20.09 -0.99 16.55
N THR A 465 20.82 -2.11 16.39
CA THR A 465 20.83 -2.91 15.18
C THR A 465 20.08 -4.22 15.42
N ALA A 466 19.30 -4.64 14.43
CA ALA A 466 18.67 -5.95 14.34
C ALA A 466 19.22 -6.72 13.15
N VAL A 467 19.65 -7.96 13.36
CA VAL A 467 20.09 -8.88 12.32
C VAL A 467 19.33 -10.19 12.49
N ASP A 468 18.59 -10.60 11.46
CA ASP A 468 17.87 -11.88 11.49
C ASP A 468 18.74 -13.06 11.03
N GLY A 469 18.23 -14.29 11.22
CA GLY A 469 18.89 -15.51 10.77
C GLY A 469 18.99 -15.68 9.24
N GLY A 470 18.24 -14.89 8.47
CA GLY A 470 18.30 -14.82 7.00
C GLY A 470 19.34 -13.82 6.48
N GLY A 471 19.94 -13.01 7.36
CA GLY A 471 20.92 -11.98 7.03
C GLY A 471 20.32 -10.59 6.77
N VAL A 472 19.02 -10.40 6.97
CA VAL A 472 18.35 -9.10 6.85
C VAL A 472 18.73 -8.23 8.05
N THR A 473 19.11 -6.98 7.78
CA THR A 473 19.62 -6.05 8.79
C THR A 473 18.89 -4.72 8.70
N ALA A 474 18.51 -4.16 9.86
CA ALA A 474 18.05 -2.78 10.00
C ALA A 474 18.57 -2.15 11.28
N TYR A 475 18.55 -0.83 11.36
CA TYR A 475 18.94 -0.09 12.55
C TYR A 475 18.03 1.11 12.82
N THR A 476 17.98 1.51 14.09
CA THR A 476 17.37 2.76 14.55
C THR A 476 18.28 3.45 15.56
N THR A 477 18.09 4.74 15.79
CA THR A 477 18.87 5.47 16.78
C THR A 477 18.21 5.39 18.15
N PHE A 478 18.99 5.09 19.18
CA PHE A 478 18.56 5.15 20.57
C PHE A 478 19.53 6.03 21.38
N GLN A 479 19.00 6.94 22.18
CA GLN A 479 19.82 7.81 23.03
C GLN A 479 19.87 7.29 24.47
N VAL A 480 21.06 6.88 24.91
CA VAL A 480 21.33 6.57 26.31
C VAL A 480 21.64 7.89 27.03
N ARG A 481 20.84 8.23 28.03
CA ARG A 481 21.05 9.42 28.86
C ARG A 481 21.83 9.08 30.12
N GLU A 482 22.52 10.08 30.67
CA GLU A 482 23.09 9.97 32.01
C GLU A 482 21.95 9.70 33.01
N ARG A 483 22.24 8.84 33.99
CA ARG A 483 21.34 8.64 35.12
C ARG A 483 21.63 9.73 36.14
N LEU A 484 20.65 10.60 36.43
CA LEU A 484 20.83 11.62 37.45
C LEU A 484 20.66 11.02 38.84
N LEU A 485 21.71 11.05 39.66
CA LEU A 485 21.71 10.60 41.05
C LEU A 485 21.89 11.79 42.00
N LEU A 486 21.51 11.64 43.26
CA LEU A 486 21.77 12.64 44.30
C LEU A 486 23.26 12.96 44.38
N SER A 487 24.13 11.96 44.19
CA SER A 487 25.59 12.16 44.09
C SER A 487 26.02 13.14 42.99
N ASN A 488 25.20 13.34 41.95
CA ASN A 488 25.42 14.30 40.87
C ASN A 488 24.88 15.71 41.18
N PHE A 489 24.53 16.03 42.44
CA PHE A 489 24.00 17.36 42.78
C PHE A 489 24.92 18.52 42.39
N THR A 490 26.22 18.27 42.23
CA THR A 490 27.19 19.24 41.68
C THR A 490 26.78 19.80 40.31
N LEU A 491 25.99 19.07 39.52
CA LEU A 491 25.40 19.57 38.27
C LEU A 491 24.47 20.77 38.51
N PHE A 492 23.78 20.84 39.64
CA PHE A 492 22.96 22.00 40.02
C PHE A 492 23.83 23.14 40.56
N SER A 493 24.94 22.83 41.23
CA SER A 493 25.81 23.85 41.82
C SER A 493 26.42 24.80 40.78
N SER A 494 26.88 24.27 39.63
CA SER A 494 27.59 25.07 38.61
C SER A 494 26.74 25.52 37.42
N ASN A 495 25.59 24.88 37.18
CA ASN A 495 24.71 25.24 36.06
C ASN A 495 23.77 26.39 36.42
N ARG A 496 23.12 26.96 35.40
CA ARG A 496 21.97 27.83 35.62
C ARG A 496 20.82 27.01 36.20
N VAL A 497 20.27 27.48 37.32
CA VAL A 497 19.18 26.82 38.02
C VAL A 497 18.00 27.78 38.18
N ARG A 498 16.79 27.26 37.94
CA ARG A 498 15.54 27.90 38.33
C ARG A 498 15.07 27.32 39.63
N MET A 499 15.07 28.14 40.65
CA MET A 499 14.54 27.77 41.95
C MET A 499 13.10 28.25 42.03
N VAL A 500 12.17 27.29 41.99
CA VAL A 500 10.73 27.57 41.94
C VAL A 500 10.14 27.39 43.33
N TYR A 501 9.67 28.50 43.89
CA TYR A 501 9.08 28.57 45.21
C TYR A 501 7.57 28.38 45.13
N PRO A 502 6.99 27.52 45.98
CA PRO A 502 5.54 27.40 46.02
C PRO A 502 4.94 28.67 46.67
N SER A 503 4.13 29.43 45.96
CA SER A 503 3.48 30.64 46.49
C SER A 503 2.53 30.34 47.65
N ASP A 504 2.41 31.28 48.59
CA ASP A 504 1.41 31.30 49.68
C ASP A 504 0.02 31.76 49.21
N SER A 505 -0.12 32.13 47.94
CA SER A 505 -1.40 32.48 47.31
C SER A 505 -2.39 31.31 47.38
N PRO A 506 -3.66 31.55 47.72
CA PRO A 506 -4.72 30.55 47.61
C PRO A 506 -5.13 30.28 46.15
N ASP A 507 -4.91 31.24 45.26
CA ASP A 507 -5.23 31.12 43.84
C ASP A 507 -3.97 30.68 43.08
N LYS A 508 -3.86 29.38 42.82
CA LYS A 508 -2.72 28.77 42.11
C LYS A 508 -3.18 27.92 40.93
N PRO A 509 -2.32 27.72 39.92
CA PRO A 509 -2.55 26.72 38.88
C PRO A 509 -2.91 25.34 39.44
N LEU A 510 -3.71 24.57 38.70
CA LEU A 510 -4.06 23.19 39.01
C LEU A 510 -4.70 23.00 40.40
N ASP A 511 -5.38 24.03 40.91
CA ASP A 511 -6.06 24.05 42.21
C ASP A 511 -5.13 23.68 43.38
N ARG A 512 -3.85 24.06 43.31
CA ARG A 512 -2.90 23.86 44.41
C ARG A 512 -3.16 24.86 45.54
N SER A 513 -2.89 24.45 46.77
CA SER A 513 -3.06 25.29 47.96
C SER A 513 -1.87 26.21 48.20
N GLY A 514 -2.09 27.31 48.92
CA GLY A 514 -1.00 28.18 49.37
C GLY A 514 0.00 27.44 50.27
N ALA A 515 1.29 27.67 50.02
CA ALA A 515 2.37 27.09 50.81
C ALA A 515 2.55 27.76 52.17
N SER A 516 3.19 27.05 53.11
CA SER A 516 3.61 27.62 54.38
C SER A 516 5.02 28.18 54.28
N VAL A 517 5.36 29.18 55.12
CA VAL A 517 6.70 29.80 55.16
C VAL A 517 7.82 28.77 55.41
N SER A 518 7.49 27.69 56.11
CA SER A 518 8.36 26.52 56.31
C SER A 518 8.86 25.88 55.02
N ASP A 519 8.02 25.83 53.97
CA ASP A 519 8.41 25.27 52.67
C ASP A 519 9.46 26.16 51.99
N TRP A 520 9.42 27.48 52.25
CA TRP A 520 10.45 28.42 51.81
C TRP A 520 11.72 28.32 52.67
N LEU A 521 11.61 27.99 53.96
CA LEU A 521 12.77 27.89 54.85
C LEU A 521 13.69 26.72 54.48
N ALA A 522 13.13 25.59 54.02
CA ALA A 522 13.92 24.46 53.53
C ALA A 522 14.82 24.84 52.34
N SER A 523 14.34 25.79 51.55
CA SER A 523 14.99 26.28 50.34
C SER A 523 16.35 26.95 50.60
N ALA A 524 16.49 27.64 51.73
CA ALA A 524 17.72 28.36 52.07
C ALA A 524 18.93 27.41 52.21
N PHE A 525 18.68 26.16 52.59
CA PHE A 525 19.72 25.14 52.68
C PHE A 525 20.22 24.67 51.32
N ILE A 526 19.40 24.82 50.28
CA ILE A 526 19.70 24.41 48.91
C ILE A 526 20.24 25.60 48.11
N SER A 527 19.61 26.77 48.19
CA SER A 527 20.02 27.97 47.43
C SER A 527 21.47 28.38 47.72
N THR A 528 21.92 28.20 48.95
CA THR A 528 23.32 28.46 49.35
C THR A 528 24.35 27.53 48.71
N LYS A 529 23.90 26.47 48.00
CA LYS A 529 24.74 25.52 47.25
C LYS A 529 24.74 25.75 45.73
N LEU A 530 24.01 26.76 45.26
CA LEU A 530 23.84 27.09 43.85
C LEU A 530 24.62 28.36 43.53
N GLU A 531 25.47 28.34 42.50
CA GLU A 531 26.25 29.51 42.09
C GLU A 531 25.45 30.45 41.17
N ASN A 532 24.51 29.91 40.40
CA ASN A 532 23.81 30.63 39.33
C ASN A 532 22.30 30.36 39.34
N ALA A 533 21.65 30.69 40.46
CA ALA A 533 20.22 30.52 40.64
C ALA A 533 19.43 31.79 40.25
N THR A 534 18.30 31.58 39.59
CA THR A 534 17.21 32.57 39.47
C THR A 534 16.00 32.07 40.23
N GLU A 535 15.35 32.98 40.94
CA GLU A 535 14.30 32.65 41.91
C GLU A 535 12.97 33.23 41.47
N GLY A 536 11.90 32.43 41.57
CA GLY A 536 10.56 32.85 41.20
C GLY A 536 9.47 31.99 41.84
N LEU A 537 8.26 32.53 41.87
CA LEU A 537 7.09 31.83 42.41
C LEU A 537 6.47 30.92 41.35
N ASP A 538 5.83 29.84 41.78
CA ASP A 538 5.07 28.97 40.89
C ASP A 538 3.79 29.61 40.30
N THR A 539 3.41 30.78 40.79
CA THR A 539 2.36 31.66 40.22
C THR A 539 2.89 32.67 39.20
N ASP A 540 4.21 32.72 38.97
CA ASP A 540 4.81 33.58 37.96
C ASP A 540 4.84 32.84 36.59
N PRO A 541 4.16 33.35 35.56
CA PRO A 541 4.18 32.74 34.22
C PRO A 541 5.57 32.74 33.56
N ALA A 542 6.54 33.52 34.06
CA ALA A 542 7.93 33.45 33.61
C ALA A 542 8.71 32.24 34.16
N PHE A 543 8.20 31.60 35.23
CA PHE A 543 8.83 30.46 35.89
C PHE A 543 8.06 29.16 35.71
N VAL A 544 6.73 29.20 35.61
CA VAL A 544 5.88 28.03 35.48
C VAL A 544 4.78 28.28 34.45
N ASN A 545 4.52 27.32 33.57
CA ASN A 545 3.36 27.33 32.70
C ASN A 545 2.09 27.21 33.56
N GLN A 546 1.31 28.29 33.61
CA GLN A 546 0.14 28.40 34.51
C GLN A 546 -1.04 27.49 34.11
N THR A 547 -0.96 26.81 32.96
CA THR A 547 -1.96 25.82 32.52
C THR A 547 -1.52 24.39 32.81
N THR A 548 -0.27 24.04 32.52
CA THR A 548 0.22 22.65 32.65
C THR A 548 0.94 22.38 33.97
N GLY A 549 1.49 23.42 34.60
CA GLY A 549 2.36 23.33 35.77
C GLY A 549 3.83 23.02 35.47
N ASN A 550 4.20 22.86 34.18
CA ASN A 550 5.59 22.64 33.76
C ASN A 550 6.46 23.88 34.07
N PRO A 551 7.63 23.76 34.72
CA PRO A 551 8.62 24.83 34.77
C PRO A 551 8.98 25.38 33.38
N MET A 552 9.32 26.66 33.31
CA MET A 552 9.71 27.35 32.08
C MET A 552 11.23 27.36 31.89
N GLY A 553 11.69 27.31 30.64
CA GLY A 553 13.12 27.41 30.26
C GLY A 553 13.83 26.05 30.17
N SER A 554 15.06 26.02 29.66
CA SER A 554 15.85 24.79 29.46
C SER A 554 16.87 24.52 30.57
N GLU A 555 16.77 25.26 31.67
CA GLU A 555 17.73 25.26 32.79
C GLU A 555 17.34 24.17 33.81
N ALA A 556 18.28 23.76 34.67
CA ALA A 556 17.95 22.83 35.76
C ALA A 556 16.93 23.48 36.71
N ALA A 557 16.07 22.70 37.35
CA ALA A 557 15.05 23.21 38.25
C ALA A 557 15.14 22.58 39.65
N VAL A 558 14.96 23.42 40.67
CA VAL A 558 14.81 23.01 42.07
C VAL A 558 13.40 23.37 42.50
N CYS A 559 12.63 22.38 42.95
CA CYS A 559 11.25 22.56 43.39
C CYS A 559 11.07 22.06 44.82
N LEU A 560 10.36 22.81 45.64
CA LEU A 560 10.14 22.50 47.06
C LEU A 560 8.68 22.56 47.43
N GLY A 561 8.35 21.95 48.56
CA GLY A 561 6.97 21.77 49.01
C GLY A 561 6.29 20.63 48.23
N GLY A 562 5.40 19.91 48.90
CA GLY A 562 4.77 18.73 48.30
C GLY A 562 3.77 19.08 47.19
N PRO A 563 3.24 18.07 46.48
CA PRO A 563 2.29 18.25 45.37
C PRO A 563 0.94 18.89 45.77
N ALA A 564 0.68 19.06 47.06
CA ALA A 564 -0.47 19.83 47.55
C ALA A 564 -0.28 21.35 47.40
N VAL A 565 0.97 21.82 47.50
CA VAL A 565 1.29 23.25 47.52
C VAL A 565 2.23 23.66 46.39
N SER A 566 2.98 22.76 45.77
CA SER A 566 3.93 23.09 44.71
C SER A 566 3.41 22.65 43.35
N VAL A 567 3.16 23.63 42.46
CA VAL A 567 2.61 23.35 41.12
C VAL A 567 3.56 22.47 40.28
N PRO A 568 4.88 22.73 40.21
CA PRO A 568 5.80 21.85 39.47
C PRO A 568 5.89 20.44 40.02
N VAL A 569 5.91 20.27 41.35
CA VAL A 569 5.97 18.94 41.96
C VAL A 569 4.71 18.14 41.61
N TYR A 570 3.54 18.78 41.67
CA TYR A 570 2.29 18.15 41.23
C TYR A 570 2.33 17.76 39.74
N TYR A 571 2.87 18.62 38.88
CA TYR A 571 3.03 18.32 37.46
C TYR A 571 3.92 17.09 37.21
N TYR A 572 5.09 17.02 37.84
CA TYR A 572 6.03 15.90 37.66
C TYR A 572 5.50 14.58 38.23
N GLU A 573 4.76 14.61 39.35
CA GLU A 573 4.14 13.41 39.89
C GLU A 573 2.91 12.93 39.10
N LEU A 574 2.14 13.87 38.55
CA LEU A 574 0.98 13.55 37.71
C LEU A 574 1.40 12.94 36.37
N SER A 575 2.46 13.47 35.77
CA SER A 575 3.05 12.99 34.51
C SER A 575 3.92 11.74 34.65
N LYS A 576 4.17 11.28 35.89
CA LYS A 576 5.04 10.12 36.19
C LYS A 576 6.49 10.27 35.74
N MET A 577 6.95 11.51 35.55
CA MET A 577 8.38 11.82 35.36
C MET A 577 9.15 11.73 36.69
N ALA A 578 8.51 12.12 37.80
CA ALA A 578 9.07 11.95 39.13
C ALA A 578 9.19 10.43 39.45
N PRO A 579 10.38 9.93 39.83
CA PRO A 579 10.60 8.53 40.20
C PRO A 579 9.62 8.02 41.26
N VAL A 580 9.26 8.89 42.19
CA VAL A 580 8.38 8.58 43.31
C VAL A 580 7.23 9.59 43.35
N VAL A 581 6.03 9.12 43.62
CA VAL A 581 4.81 9.92 43.67
C VAL A 581 4.12 9.78 45.01
N TYR A 582 3.63 10.90 45.55
CA TYR A 582 2.88 10.93 46.79
C TYR A 582 1.41 10.61 46.52
N CYS A 583 0.81 9.77 47.37
CA CYS A 583 -0.59 9.41 47.30
C CYS A 583 -1.23 9.46 48.69
N ASN A 584 -2.43 10.02 48.77
CA ASN A 584 -3.25 9.89 49.98
C ASN A 584 -3.72 8.44 50.14
N VAL A 585 -3.67 7.90 51.35
CA VAL A 585 -4.13 6.52 51.62
C VAL A 585 -5.64 6.52 51.85
N PRO A 586 -6.43 5.81 51.01
CA PRO A 586 -7.88 5.77 51.18
C PRO A 586 -8.28 5.16 52.52
N GLY A 587 -9.09 5.87 53.29
CA GLY A 587 -9.66 5.37 54.55
C GLY A 587 -8.89 5.72 55.82
N ALA A 588 -7.69 6.30 55.72
CA ALA A 588 -6.99 6.88 56.86
C ALA A 588 -7.73 8.16 57.33
N ARG A 589 -8.22 8.17 58.58
CA ARG A 589 -9.07 9.22 59.16
C ARG A 589 -8.67 9.64 60.58
N ARG A 590 -7.68 9.00 61.20
CA ARG A 590 -7.25 9.29 62.58
C ARG A 590 -5.78 9.70 62.66
N ALA A 591 -5.44 10.49 63.69
CA ALA A 591 -4.05 10.83 63.99
C ALA A 591 -3.23 9.55 64.22
N GLY A 592 -2.07 9.45 63.56
CA GLY A 592 -1.21 8.25 63.58
C GLY A 592 -1.55 7.18 62.53
N GLU A 593 -2.67 7.28 61.81
CA GLU A 593 -2.89 6.48 60.60
C GLU A 593 -2.09 7.08 59.44
N PRO A 594 -1.57 6.25 58.52
CA PRO A 594 -0.80 6.73 57.38
C PRO A 594 -1.74 7.42 56.40
N TRP A 595 -1.94 8.72 56.56
CA TRP A 595 -2.79 9.50 55.68
C TRP A 595 -2.20 9.66 54.28
N ALA A 596 -0.91 9.37 54.14
CA ALA A 596 -0.18 9.37 52.89
C ALA A 596 0.84 8.23 52.82
N GLN A 597 1.23 7.90 51.59
CA GLN A 597 2.26 6.93 51.26
C GLN A 597 2.86 7.28 49.90
N TRP A 598 4.14 6.95 49.70
CA TRP A 598 4.78 7.07 48.40
C TRP A 598 4.73 5.77 47.59
N TYR A 599 4.61 5.94 46.28
CA TYR A 599 4.60 4.89 45.28
C TYR A 599 5.68 5.18 44.25
N ARG A 600 6.27 4.15 43.66
CA ARG A 600 7.09 4.31 42.46
C ARG A 600 6.21 4.78 41.29
N ALA A 601 6.81 5.40 40.29
CA ALA A 601 6.11 5.86 39.09
C ALA A 601 5.30 4.75 38.39
N ASP A 602 5.75 3.48 38.49
CA ASP A 602 5.06 2.27 37.98
C ASP A 602 3.82 1.85 38.80
N GLY A 603 3.51 2.54 39.89
CA GLY A 603 2.39 2.24 40.80
C GLY A 603 2.72 1.25 41.92
N THR A 604 3.98 0.80 42.05
CA THR A 604 4.40 -0.08 43.15
C THR A 604 4.47 0.70 44.46
N ALA A 605 3.77 0.23 45.48
CA ALA A 605 3.76 0.85 46.81
C ALA A 605 5.11 0.71 47.51
N ILE A 606 5.61 1.80 48.11
CA ILE A 606 6.77 1.76 49.02
C ILE A 606 6.21 1.60 50.43
N THR A 607 6.07 0.35 50.88
CA THR A 607 5.25 -0.02 52.05
C THR A 607 5.81 0.51 53.37
N GLU A 608 7.12 0.68 53.47
CA GLU A 608 7.81 1.24 54.64
C GLU A 608 7.44 2.70 54.90
N THR A 609 6.89 3.40 53.89
CA THR A 609 6.54 4.82 53.98
C THR A 609 5.09 5.08 54.37
N ALA A 610 4.29 4.02 54.53
CA ALA A 610 2.93 4.10 55.03
C ALA A 610 2.93 4.36 56.55
N ILE A 611 3.40 5.55 56.96
CA ILE A 611 3.52 6.00 58.34
C ILE A 611 2.79 7.35 58.49
N GLY A 612 1.95 7.47 59.51
CA GLY A 612 1.25 8.72 59.82
C GLY A 612 2.17 9.74 60.50
N THR A 613 2.02 11.01 60.15
CA THR A 613 2.75 12.09 60.81
C THR A 613 2.15 12.47 62.17
N THR A 614 2.98 12.98 63.07
CA THR A 614 2.60 13.52 64.39
C THR A 614 3.34 14.83 64.64
N ASP A 615 3.15 15.44 65.82
CA ASP A 615 3.97 16.60 66.20
C ASP A 615 5.45 16.28 66.41
N THR A 616 5.79 15.01 66.59
CA THR A 616 7.16 14.52 66.85
C THR A 616 7.70 13.64 65.73
N LEU A 617 6.98 13.47 64.62
CA LEU A 617 7.36 12.58 63.54
C LEU A 617 6.83 13.09 62.21
N ASP A 618 7.72 13.16 61.22
CA ASP A 618 7.38 13.51 59.84
C ASP A 618 8.29 12.72 58.89
N LEU A 619 7.86 12.60 57.63
CA LEU A 619 8.62 11.94 56.57
C LEU A 619 8.91 12.94 55.47
N PHE A 620 10.05 12.79 54.81
CA PHE A 620 10.37 13.59 53.63
C PHE A 620 11.02 12.78 52.52
N LEU A 621 10.78 13.25 51.30
CA LEU A 621 11.35 12.79 50.05
C LEU A 621 12.41 13.78 49.58
N MET A 622 13.53 13.27 49.09
CA MET A 622 14.41 13.97 48.17
C MET A 622 14.57 13.11 46.93
N GLU A 623 14.42 13.70 45.75
CA GLU A 623 14.58 12.99 44.49
C GLU A 623 15.18 13.87 43.40
N VAL A 624 15.83 13.20 42.45
CA VAL A 624 16.39 13.78 41.24
C VAL A 624 16.04 12.95 40.01
N PHE A 625 15.83 13.64 38.90
CA PHE A 625 15.55 13.03 37.60
C PHE A 625 15.77 14.04 36.47
N PHE A 626 15.86 13.54 35.23
CA PHE A 626 15.69 14.37 34.05
C PHE A 626 14.22 14.36 33.65
N ASP A 627 13.66 15.51 33.30
CA ASP A 627 12.34 15.56 32.67
C ASP A 627 12.41 15.23 31.16
N ASP A 628 11.26 15.26 30.48
CA ASP A 628 11.15 14.96 29.05
C ASP A 628 12.00 15.92 28.18
N GLU A 629 12.16 17.16 28.63
CA GLU A 629 13.00 18.19 27.99
C GLU A 629 14.50 17.98 28.26
N GLY A 630 14.87 17.01 29.11
CA GLY A 630 16.25 16.71 29.48
C GLY A 630 16.83 17.65 30.55
N ARG A 631 15.98 18.38 31.28
CA ARG A 631 16.41 19.29 32.35
C ARG A 631 16.65 18.51 33.64
N PRO A 632 17.77 18.73 34.36
CA PRO A 632 17.95 18.17 35.69
C PRO A 632 16.94 18.77 36.67
N ILE A 633 16.19 17.93 37.36
CA ILE A 633 15.19 18.31 38.35
C ILE A 633 15.63 17.79 39.72
N PHE A 634 15.56 18.64 40.74
CA PHE A 634 15.69 18.27 42.15
C PHE A 634 14.41 18.65 42.90
N ILE A 635 13.80 17.68 43.57
CA ILE A 635 12.62 17.86 44.40
C ILE A 635 12.96 17.50 45.85
N ALA A 636 12.51 18.33 46.80
CA ALA A 636 12.53 17.97 48.21
C ALA A 636 11.28 18.49 48.94
N TYR A 637 10.57 17.59 49.64
CA TYR A 637 9.42 17.97 50.45
C TYR A 637 9.10 16.95 51.53
N GLY A 638 8.41 17.41 52.58
CA GLY A 638 7.82 16.56 53.61
C GLY A 638 6.34 16.31 53.40
N ILE A 639 5.82 15.26 54.03
CA ILE A 639 4.38 15.05 54.16
C ILE A 639 3.77 16.27 54.87
N GLY A 640 4.34 16.67 56.01
CA GLY A 640 4.06 17.92 56.69
C GLY A 640 5.17 18.95 56.52
N TRP A 641 4.93 20.13 57.07
CA TRP A 641 5.89 21.24 57.02
C TRP A 641 7.20 20.94 57.77
N ARG A 642 7.13 20.12 58.84
CA ARG A 642 8.30 19.71 59.62
C ARG A 642 9.20 18.83 58.77
N GLY A 643 8.61 17.94 57.97
CA GLY A 643 9.30 17.11 57.00
C GLY A 643 10.00 17.95 55.93
N THR A 644 9.35 18.97 55.34
CA THR A 644 10.00 19.83 54.34
C THR A 644 11.21 20.56 54.94
N TYR A 645 11.06 21.09 56.16
CA TYR A 645 12.14 21.77 56.85
C TYR A 645 13.28 20.82 57.26
N ALA A 646 12.95 19.60 57.69
CA ALA A 646 13.88 18.53 58.00
C ALA A 646 14.66 18.09 56.75
N ALA A 647 14.01 18.03 55.58
CA ALA A 647 14.64 17.68 54.30
C ALA A 647 15.78 18.64 53.96
N GLY A 648 15.55 19.96 54.06
CA GLY A 648 16.58 20.96 53.82
C GLY A 648 17.77 20.84 54.78
N LYS A 649 17.52 20.64 56.08
CA LYS A 649 18.60 20.43 57.07
C LYS A 649 19.38 19.15 56.85
N TYR A 650 18.68 18.05 56.57
CA TYR A 650 19.31 16.76 56.31
C TYR A 650 20.14 16.81 55.03
N PHE A 651 19.65 17.49 53.99
CA PHE A 651 20.42 17.74 52.78
C PHE A 651 21.71 18.52 53.07
N ASP A 652 21.62 19.67 53.74
CA ASP A 652 22.79 20.53 54.05
C ASP A 652 23.84 19.83 54.92
N ARG A 653 23.40 19.02 55.90
CA ARG A 653 24.29 18.48 56.94
C ARG A 653 24.76 17.06 56.70
N VAL A 654 24.04 16.27 55.90
CA VAL A 654 24.32 14.85 55.72
C VAL A 654 24.50 14.50 54.26
N VAL A 655 23.57 14.87 53.38
CA VAL A 655 23.65 14.47 51.96
C VAL A 655 24.73 15.25 51.21
N TYR A 656 24.67 16.59 51.23
CA TYR A 656 25.56 17.44 50.46
C TYR A 656 27.05 17.30 50.83
N PRO A 657 27.44 17.14 52.11
CA PRO A 657 28.84 16.89 52.46
C PRO A 657 29.34 15.48 52.06
N ASN A 658 28.43 14.53 51.82
CA ASN A 658 28.75 13.12 51.58
C ASN A 658 28.10 12.60 50.29
N LEU A 659 28.02 13.42 49.23
CA LEU A 659 27.28 13.11 47.99
C LEU A 659 27.63 11.74 47.39
N GLU A 660 28.90 11.31 47.48
CA GLU A 660 29.38 10.02 46.97
C GLU A 660 28.68 8.81 47.63
N ASP A 661 28.19 8.96 48.87
CA ASP A 661 27.46 7.91 49.61
C ASP A 661 25.97 7.83 49.24
N TYR A 662 25.50 8.70 48.34
CA TYR A 662 24.11 8.77 47.89
C TYR A 662 23.97 8.49 46.38
N PRO A 663 24.29 7.26 45.90
CA PRO A 663 24.09 6.84 44.52
C PRO A 663 22.61 6.51 44.23
N TYR A 664 21.69 7.35 44.71
CA TYR A 664 20.24 7.13 44.64
C TYR A 664 19.58 8.24 43.82
N ARG A 665 18.58 7.89 43.02
CA ARG A 665 17.65 8.86 42.43
C ARG A 665 16.73 9.47 43.47
N TRP A 666 16.39 8.72 44.51
CA TRP A 666 15.52 9.20 45.57
C TRP A 666 15.82 8.53 46.90
N ILE A 667 15.55 9.27 47.98
CA ILE A 667 15.57 8.76 49.36
C ILE A 667 14.34 9.27 50.11
N ILE A 668 13.77 8.41 50.95
CA ILE A 668 12.68 8.75 51.85
C ILE A 668 13.18 8.54 53.27
N VAL A 669 13.06 9.58 54.09
CA VAL A 669 13.67 9.64 55.42
C VAL A 669 12.60 9.99 56.45
N GLN A 670 12.64 9.28 57.57
CA GLN A 670 11.85 9.60 58.75
C GLN A 670 12.64 10.55 59.65
N TRP A 671 12.05 11.69 59.98
CA TRP A 671 12.48 12.56 61.05
C TRP A 671 11.70 12.25 62.33
N THR A 672 12.36 12.27 63.48
CA THR A 672 11.71 12.08 64.79
C THR A 672 12.30 13.00 65.84
N ASP A 673 11.44 13.83 66.44
CA ASP A 673 11.73 14.67 67.60
C ASP A 673 12.00 13.77 68.81
N THR A 674 13.28 13.55 69.09
CA THR A 674 13.73 12.61 70.13
C THR A 674 14.06 13.33 71.44
N ASN A 675 14.30 14.64 71.39
CA ASN A 675 14.57 15.46 72.56
C ASN A 675 13.28 16.04 73.19
N GLY A 676 12.15 16.01 72.46
CA GLY A 676 10.82 16.41 72.88
C GLY A 676 10.60 17.92 72.95
N ASP A 677 11.39 18.73 72.23
CA ASP A 677 11.29 20.19 72.24
C ASP A 677 10.31 20.75 71.19
N GLY A 678 9.77 19.89 70.31
CA GLY A 678 8.83 20.24 69.26
C GLY A 678 9.43 21.02 68.09
N PHE A 679 10.76 21.16 68.05
CA PHE A 679 11.53 21.82 67.02
C PHE A 679 12.22 20.80 66.12
N VAL A 680 12.43 21.15 64.85
CA VAL A 680 13.20 20.28 63.93
C VAL A 680 14.68 20.61 64.12
N ASN A 681 15.40 19.86 64.93
CA ASN A 681 16.84 20.00 65.10
C ASN A 681 17.63 19.45 63.91
N ALA A 682 18.87 19.92 63.74
CA ALA A 682 19.76 19.37 62.72
C ALA A 682 20.19 17.93 63.09
N PRO A 683 20.59 17.12 62.10
CA PRO A 683 21.17 15.80 62.37
C PRO A 683 22.34 15.88 63.36
N GLY A 684 22.27 15.09 64.45
CA GLY A 684 23.25 15.10 65.53
C GLY A 684 22.98 16.09 66.67
N ASP A 685 21.86 16.84 66.63
CA ASP A 685 21.48 17.86 67.60
C ASP A 685 20.14 17.55 68.33
N GLY A 686 19.96 16.29 68.76
CA GLY A 686 18.81 15.89 69.57
C GLY A 686 17.70 15.14 68.82
N ASP A 687 17.57 15.34 67.51
CA ASP A 687 16.63 14.61 66.65
C ASP A 687 17.28 13.45 65.90
N THR A 688 16.44 12.48 65.50
CA THR A 688 16.88 11.33 64.71
C THR A 688 16.33 11.37 63.28
N TYR A 689 17.16 10.88 62.35
CA TYR A 689 16.89 10.83 60.92
C TYR A 689 17.23 9.42 60.42
N SER A 690 16.25 8.70 59.88
CA SER A 690 16.41 7.31 59.42
C SER A 690 15.93 7.15 57.99
N ILE A 691 16.81 6.72 57.08
CA ILE A 691 16.41 6.38 55.70
C ILE A 691 15.51 5.14 55.77
N LEU A 692 14.26 5.27 55.34
CA LEU A 692 13.29 4.17 55.30
C LEU A 692 13.38 3.42 53.98
N ALA A 693 13.56 4.15 52.89
CA ALA A 693 13.63 3.61 51.55
C ALA A 693 14.53 4.48 50.66
N SER A 694 15.13 3.85 49.66
CA SER A 694 15.91 4.53 48.62
C SER A 694 15.78 3.75 47.31
N GLY A 695 16.01 4.42 46.19
CA GLY A 695 16.00 3.79 44.87
C GLY A 695 17.04 4.40 43.96
N GLY A 696 17.73 3.52 43.23
CA GLY A 696 18.66 3.89 42.17
C GLY A 696 17.93 4.39 40.95
#